data_AF-A0AAF3FHC9-F1
#
_entry.id   AF-A0AAF3FHC9-F1
#
_cell.length_a   1.000
_cell.length_b   1.000
_cell.length_c   1.000
_cell.angle_alpha   90.00
_cell.angle_beta   90.00
_cell.angle_gamma   90.00
#
_symmetry.space_group_name_H-M   'P 1'
#
loop_
_entity.id
_entity.type
_entity.pdbx_description
1 polymer ?
#
loop_
_entity_poly.entity_id
_entity_poly.type
_entity_poly.pdbx_seq_one_letter_code
_entity_poly.pdbx_strand_id
1 'polypeptide(L)'
;MSTGGIKPCVSALGGDQFKPHYTLMISLYFSIFYFTINAGSTISSFVSPIMRSKPCLGHDSCYPLSFGIPAVLMIIAIAIFMAGSPFYKKLKPKENTIARVAGTIKKAVGNKLKRGSPKRTHWLDHFLDNHKCADDLKCIEAKGKCAQKRFVKDVKELVRVAVIMLPVPFFWTLYDQQGSRWVIQAVAMDSKIGDSFSLLPDQMSTLNALLIMIFIPIFQGFIYPSVEKLGIRLTPLRKMVAGGFLAVLSFVICGFLQLAVNQTLPDIPSSSTAFVSVVNGYPTGTCDFEISGIPGYESKFISANSSFIDNKIDDIKQLYRLSVGKGGRSYQIVFTPNKNSSACDSTSFTVSAHFIGGKSYMVTLLPMGRTFVREAQWEKPTEGQGQFAIGLTVVLPCNRFKLNGTSCTNGSFNGSFALCRYDKECDPQKHDWYYAWKSSDNKKFKYLDVSNQNGASLQGFSLDYIDVKPGTFRLYLVNYMKDYKGDHSPKKSEIQVEPFDVYLQVKRMGGVYAWTVADDQNGNIISTLHTIVPENHMNILWQVPQYFVITAAEILFSITGLEFAYSQLAPSLKALVSAMWLLTQAVGDAIIIIMDELDLFDNLATENFTYAGIMFVVVFILMLLSIFYYEYKEIKPNGEDDDEEIEESNGERNGFSMTLQNGGFHDDELLTKL
;
A
#
# COMPACT_ATOMS: atom_id res chain seq x y z
N MET A 1 -10.53 -4.63 16.92
CA MET A 1 -11.53 -5.47 17.63
C MET A 1 -12.90 -4.80 17.72
N SER A 2 -13.03 -3.58 18.29
CA SER A 2 -14.33 -2.89 18.44
C SER A 2 -15.07 -2.65 17.12
N THR A 3 -14.38 -2.19 16.07
CA THR A 3 -14.96 -1.99 14.73
C THR A 3 -15.57 -3.27 14.14
N GLY A 4 -14.92 -4.42 14.37
CA GLY A 4 -15.41 -5.73 13.91
C GLY A 4 -16.67 -6.18 14.64
N GLY A 5 -16.81 -5.84 15.93
CA GLY A 5 -18.00 -6.16 16.72
C GLY A 5 -19.23 -5.31 16.37
N ILE A 6 -19.04 -4.03 16.00
CA ILE A 6 -20.15 -3.13 15.68
C ILE A 6 -20.68 -3.33 14.25
N LYS A 7 -19.83 -3.66 13.27
CA LYS A 7 -20.19 -3.80 11.85
C LYS A 7 -21.44 -4.69 11.60
N PRO A 8 -21.51 -5.94 12.11
CA PRO A 8 -22.68 -6.80 11.90
C PRO A 8 -23.90 -6.40 12.75
N CYS A 9 -23.69 -5.66 13.83
CA CYS A 9 -24.74 -5.30 14.78
C CYS A 9 -25.49 -4.02 14.38
N VAL A 10 -24.78 -3.00 13.88
CA VAL A 10 -25.36 -1.68 13.57
C VAL A 10 -26.30 -1.76 12.37
N SER A 11 -25.89 -2.44 11.30
CA SER A 11 -26.71 -2.62 10.09
C SER A 11 -27.97 -3.44 10.37
N ALA A 12 -27.86 -4.50 11.16
CA ALA A 12 -28.99 -5.31 11.60
C ALA A 12 -29.96 -4.53 12.50
N LEU A 13 -29.44 -3.86 13.53
CA LEU A 13 -30.25 -3.07 14.46
C LEU A 13 -31.02 -1.95 13.75
N GLY A 14 -30.41 -1.29 12.76
CA GLY A 14 -31.08 -0.26 11.98
C GLY A 14 -32.23 -0.81 11.13
N GLY A 15 -32.05 -1.95 10.47
CA GLY A 15 -33.11 -2.63 9.73
C GLY A 15 -34.27 -3.09 10.63
N ASP A 16 -33.96 -3.57 11.85
CA ASP A 16 -34.94 -4.07 12.82
C ASP A 16 -35.89 -2.99 13.37
N GLN A 17 -35.60 -1.70 13.13
CA GLN A 17 -36.50 -0.60 13.53
C GLN A 17 -37.76 -0.53 12.67
N PHE A 18 -37.71 -1.06 11.45
CA PHE A 18 -38.85 -1.09 10.54
C PHE A 18 -39.68 -2.36 10.72
N LYS A 19 -40.99 -2.27 10.50
CA LYS A 19 -41.84 -3.48 10.46
C LYS A 19 -41.63 -4.21 9.12
N PRO A 20 -41.72 -5.55 9.07
CA PRO A 20 -41.37 -6.34 7.89
C PRO A 20 -42.13 -5.99 6.60
N HIS A 21 -43.33 -5.40 6.72
CA HIS A 21 -44.15 -5.01 5.58
C HIS A 21 -43.72 -3.70 4.90
N TYR A 22 -42.85 -2.89 5.51
CA TYR A 22 -42.34 -1.63 4.93
C TYR A 22 -41.07 -1.86 4.11
N THR A 23 -41.13 -2.73 3.10
CA THR A 23 -39.99 -3.12 2.26
C THR A 23 -39.32 -1.92 1.56
N LEU A 24 -40.11 -0.95 1.09
CA LEU A 24 -39.60 0.27 0.45
C LEU A 24 -38.74 1.11 1.40
N MET A 25 -39.20 1.35 2.63
CA MET A 25 -38.44 2.14 3.62
C MET A 25 -37.17 1.43 4.07
N ILE A 26 -37.21 0.10 4.21
CA ILE A 26 -36.04 -0.72 4.53
C ILE A 26 -35.00 -0.61 3.39
N SER A 27 -35.43 -0.72 2.13
CA SER A 27 -34.55 -0.58 0.98
C SER A 27 -33.91 0.81 0.93
N LEU A 28 -34.70 1.87 1.13
CA LEU A 28 -34.18 3.25 1.17
C LEU A 28 -33.15 3.46 2.29
N TYR A 29 -33.41 2.90 3.49
CA TYR A 29 -32.47 2.94 4.61
C TYR A 29 -31.11 2.32 4.24
N PHE A 30 -31.10 1.12 3.66
CA PHE A 30 -29.87 0.45 3.27
C PHE A 30 -29.13 1.19 2.15
N SER A 31 -29.85 1.81 1.20
CA SER A 31 -29.24 2.65 0.16
C SER A 31 -28.56 3.89 0.74
N ILE A 32 -29.23 4.62 1.64
CA ILE A 32 -28.64 5.80 2.31
C ILE A 32 -27.46 5.40 3.19
N PHE A 33 -27.56 4.28 3.90
CA PHE A 33 -26.48 3.74 4.72
C PHE A 33 -25.24 3.43 3.86
N TYR A 34 -25.43 2.78 2.72
CA TYR A 34 -24.36 2.46 1.78
C TYR A 34 -23.72 3.71 1.16
N PHE A 35 -24.53 4.69 0.77
CA PHE A 35 -24.02 5.98 0.28
C PHE A 35 -23.18 6.70 1.33
N THR A 36 -23.65 6.74 2.59
CA THR A 36 -22.95 7.41 3.69
C THR A 36 -21.59 6.76 3.99
N ILE A 37 -21.50 5.42 3.92
CA ILE A 37 -20.22 4.71 4.10
C ILE A 37 -19.21 5.11 3.03
N ASN A 38 -19.61 5.07 1.75
CA ASN A 38 -18.70 5.38 0.65
C ASN A 38 -18.30 6.87 0.64
N ALA A 39 -19.24 7.77 0.91
CA ALA A 39 -18.97 9.20 1.04
C ALA A 39 -18.02 9.49 2.22
N GLY A 40 -18.28 8.90 3.39
CA GLY A 40 -17.44 9.03 4.57
C GLY A 40 -16.02 8.50 4.35
N SER A 41 -15.90 7.33 3.71
CA SER A 41 -14.61 6.75 3.35
C SER A 41 -13.85 7.64 2.37
N THR A 42 -14.51 8.17 1.34
CA THR A 42 -13.91 9.05 0.34
C THR A 42 -13.35 10.32 0.99
N ILE A 43 -14.15 10.96 1.86
CA ILE A 43 -13.74 12.18 2.57
C ILE A 43 -12.59 11.88 3.52
N SER A 44 -12.67 10.79 4.30
CA SER A 44 -11.65 10.43 5.27
C SER A 44 -10.31 10.10 4.59
N SER A 45 -10.32 9.26 3.55
CA SER A 45 -9.10 8.88 2.82
C SER A 45 -8.43 10.05 2.13
N PHE A 46 -9.20 11.06 1.70
CA PHE A 46 -8.65 12.26 1.08
C PHE A 46 -8.11 13.28 2.10
N VAL A 47 -8.86 13.52 3.19
CA VAL A 47 -8.58 14.60 4.15
C VAL A 47 -7.56 14.20 5.22
N SER A 48 -7.60 12.95 5.71
CA SER A 48 -6.71 12.50 6.79
C SER A 48 -5.21 12.67 6.47
N PRO A 49 -4.71 12.31 5.27
CA PRO A 49 -3.30 12.54 4.93
C PRO A 49 -2.91 14.03 4.90
N ILE A 50 -3.81 14.91 4.43
CA ILE A 50 -3.59 16.37 4.40
C ILE A 50 -3.47 16.93 5.83
N MET A 51 -4.24 16.39 6.77
CA MET A 51 -4.16 16.80 8.16
C MET A 51 -2.86 16.34 8.82
N ARG A 52 -2.42 15.11 8.54
CA ARG A 52 -1.14 14.55 9.04
C ARG A 52 0.05 15.39 8.59
N SER A 53 0.04 15.85 7.34
CA SER A 53 1.15 16.62 6.75
C SER A 53 1.25 18.07 7.24
N LYS A 54 0.33 18.55 8.07
CA LYS A 54 0.37 19.92 8.63
C LYS A 54 1.04 19.92 10.01
N PRO A 55 1.78 20.97 10.37
CA PRO A 55 2.32 21.12 11.71
C PRO A 55 1.21 21.44 12.72
N CYS A 56 1.25 20.84 13.91
CA CYS A 56 0.30 21.12 14.99
C CYS A 56 0.89 20.86 16.37
N LEU A 57 0.34 21.52 17.41
CA LEU A 57 0.74 21.31 18.81
C LEU A 57 2.26 21.41 19.05
N GLY A 58 2.97 22.19 18.24
CA GLY A 58 4.42 22.33 18.29
C GLY A 58 5.21 21.19 17.63
N HIS A 59 4.57 20.14 17.11
CA HIS A 59 5.20 19.05 16.37
C HIS A 59 5.10 19.24 14.85
N ASP A 60 6.15 18.78 14.16
CA ASP A 60 6.35 18.92 12.72
C ASP A 60 5.36 18.07 11.90
N SER A 61 4.83 16.97 12.46
CA SER A 61 3.77 16.14 11.88
C SER A 61 2.61 15.96 12.85
N CYS A 62 1.38 16.07 12.34
CA CYS A 62 0.20 16.13 13.20
C CYS A 62 -0.62 14.83 13.19
N TYR A 63 -0.01 13.76 13.70
CA TYR A 63 -0.75 12.53 14.02
C TYR A 63 -1.89 12.76 15.04
N PRO A 64 -1.72 13.59 16.10
CA PRO A 64 -2.79 13.80 17.07
C PRO A 64 -4.07 14.38 16.47
N LEU A 65 -4.00 15.28 15.47
CA LEU A 65 -5.20 15.81 14.82
C LEU A 65 -5.82 14.77 13.88
N SER A 66 -5.00 14.04 13.11
CA SER A 66 -5.47 13.01 12.19
C SER A 66 -6.21 11.88 12.91
N PHE A 67 -5.76 11.47 14.11
CA PHE A 67 -6.44 10.46 14.92
C PHE A 67 -7.47 11.05 15.90
N GLY A 68 -7.27 12.28 16.36
CA GLY A 68 -8.13 12.97 17.30
C GLY A 68 -9.50 13.31 16.72
N ILE A 69 -9.57 13.78 15.46
CA ILE A 69 -10.86 14.06 14.83
C ILE A 69 -11.75 12.81 14.74
N PRO A 70 -11.29 11.66 14.19
CA PRO A 70 -12.06 10.42 14.23
C PRO A 70 -12.46 9.99 15.64
N ALA A 71 -11.57 10.14 16.64
CA ALA A 71 -11.89 9.79 18.03
C ALA A 71 -13.04 10.64 18.59
N VAL A 72 -13.03 11.96 18.38
CA VAL A 72 -14.10 12.87 18.80
C VAL A 72 -15.40 12.54 18.06
N LEU A 73 -15.35 12.31 16.75
CA LEU A 73 -16.52 11.91 15.96
C LEU A 73 -17.12 10.58 16.45
N MET A 74 -16.30 9.60 16.84
CA MET A 74 -16.77 8.34 17.41
C MET A 74 -17.42 8.53 18.79
N ILE A 75 -16.88 9.42 19.64
CA ILE A 75 -17.51 9.76 20.93
C ILE A 75 -18.88 10.40 20.71
N ILE A 76 -18.98 11.35 19.77
CA ILE A 76 -20.24 12.00 19.40
C ILE A 76 -21.24 10.95 18.87
N ALA A 77 -20.80 10.05 17.99
CA ALA A 77 -21.64 8.97 17.47
C ALA A 77 -22.17 8.06 18.57
N ILE A 78 -21.32 7.69 19.54
CA ILE A 78 -21.72 6.89 20.71
C ILE A 78 -22.73 7.67 21.59
N ALA A 79 -22.51 8.96 21.83
CA ALA A 79 -23.42 9.79 22.60
C ALA A 79 -24.81 9.89 21.94
N ILE A 80 -24.87 10.09 20.62
CA ILE A 80 -26.11 10.10 19.83
C ILE A 80 -26.80 8.74 19.89
N PHE A 81 -26.04 7.65 19.73
CA PHE A 81 -26.58 6.29 19.81
C PHE A 81 -27.16 5.98 21.19
N MET A 82 -26.50 6.38 22.27
CA MET A 82 -27.00 6.20 23.63
C MET A 82 -28.24 7.06 23.90
N ALA A 83 -28.26 8.31 23.42
CA ALA A 83 -29.42 9.20 23.52
C ALA A 83 -30.66 8.63 22.78
N GLY A 84 -30.44 7.86 21.70
CA GLY A 84 -31.49 7.15 20.95
C GLY A 84 -31.99 5.85 21.59
N SER A 85 -31.28 5.30 22.59
CA SER A 85 -31.61 4.03 23.27
C SER A 85 -33.07 3.85 23.72
N PRO A 86 -33.79 4.87 24.25
CA PRO A 86 -35.20 4.71 24.62
C PRO A 86 -36.14 4.59 23.41
N PHE A 87 -35.73 5.04 22.22
CA PHE A 87 -36.55 4.96 21.00
C PHE A 87 -36.35 3.67 20.21
N TYR A 88 -35.29 2.91 20.50
CA TYR A 88 -34.98 1.69 19.76
C TYR A 88 -35.86 0.51 20.16
N LYS A 89 -36.37 -0.20 19.15
CA LYS A 89 -37.02 -1.49 19.32
C LYS A 89 -35.95 -2.58 19.55
N LYS A 90 -35.88 -3.09 20.77
CA LYS A 90 -34.90 -4.13 21.18
C LYS A 90 -35.55 -5.51 21.02
N LEU A 91 -35.06 -6.31 20.07
CA LEU A 91 -35.55 -7.67 19.84
C LEU A 91 -35.02 -8.64 20.92
N LYS A 92 -35.82 -9.66 21.26
CA LYS A 92 -35.41 -10.72 22.20
C LYS A 92 -34.27 -11.55 21.60
N PRO A 93 -33.32 -12.03 22.42
CA PRO A 93 -32.20 -12.84 21.94
C PRO A 93 -32.70 -14.14 21.29
N LYS A 94 -32.23 -14.42 20.07
CA LYS A 94 -32.42 -15.71 19.37
C LYS A 94 -31.44 -16.75 19.92
N GLU A 95 -31.77 -18.06 19.84
CA GLU A 95 -30.88 -19.15 20.27
C GLU A 95 -29.48 -19.03 19.64
N ASN A 96 -28.44 -19.46 20.37
CA ASN A 96 -27.07 -19.45 19.85
C ASN A 96 -26.92 -20.47 18.71
N THR A 97 -27.03 -19.97 17.48
CA THR A 97 -27.02 -20.77 16.26
C THR A 97 -25.64 -21.42 16.04
N ILE A 98 -24.55 -20.76 16.43
CA ILE A 98 -23.18 -21.28 16.28
C ILE A 98 -22.98 -22.54 17.12
N ALA A 99 -23.34 -22.47 18.40
CA ALA A 99 -23.22 -23.59 19.32
C ALA A 99 -24.08 -24.78 18.86
N ARG A 100 -25.28 -24.51 18.32
CA ARG A 100 -26.18 -25.53 17.79
C ARG A 100 -25.60 -26.22 16.55
N VAL A 101 -25.07 -25.46 15.59
CA VAL A 101 -24.41 -26.02 14.39
C VAL A 101 -23.18 -26.85 14.75
N ALA A 102 -22.31 -26.32 15.63
CA ALA A 102 -21.12 -27.03 16.08
C ALA A 102 -21.46 -28.34 16.83
N GLY A 103 -22.50 -28.31 17.68
CA GLY A 103 -23.01 -29.50 18.36
C GLY A 103 -23.56 -30.55 17.39
N THR A 104 -24.29 -30.13 16.36
CA THR A 104 -24.79 -31.02 15.30
C THR A 104 -23.65 -31.68 14.54
N ILE A 105 -22.63 -30.92 14.12
CA ILE A 105 -21.46 -31.46 13.41
C ILE A 105 -20.69 -32.43 14.31
N LYS A 106 -20.41 -32.06 15.56
CA LYS A 106 -19.70 -32.92 16.53
C LYS A 106 -20.42 -34.25 16.75
N LYS A 107 -21.74 -34.22 16.91
CA LYS A 107 -22.56 -35.42 17.11
C LYS A 107 -22.62 -36.29 15.86
N ALA A 108 -22.73 -35.70 14.66
CA ALA A 108 -22.70 -36.42 13.39
C ALA A 108 -21.35 -37.13 13.18
N VAL A 109 -20.23 -36.43 13.39
CA VAL A 109 -18.88 -37.00 13.27
C VAL A 109 -18.66 -38.10 14.31
N GLY A 110 -19.07 -37.86 15.56
CA GLY A 110 -18.97 -38.85 16.63
C GLY A 110 -19.79 -40.12 16.36
N ASN A 111 -20.96 -40.01 15.73
CA ASN A 111 -21.77 -41.17 15.34
C ASN A 111 -21.18 -41.90 14.12
N LYS A 112 -20.61 -41.18 13.15
CA LYS A 112 -19.91 -41.79 12.00
C LYS A 112 -18.70 -42.63 12.43
N LEU A 113 -17.95 -42.15 13.43
CA LEU A 113 -16.73 -42.80 13.95
C LEU A 113 -17.02 -44.06 14.80
N LYS A 114 -18.26 -44.34 15.18
CA LYS A 114 -18.63 -45.58 15.91
C LYS A 114 -18.59 -46.78 14.97
N ARG A 115 -18.02 -47.91 15.43
CA ARG A 115 -18.04 -49.19 14.72
C ARG A 115 -19.49 -49.67 14.54
N GLY A 116 -19.88 -49.97 13.30
CA GLY A 116 -21.22 -50.47 12.94
C GLY A 116 -22.23 -49.39 12.51
N SER A 117 -21.77 -48.17 12.20
CA SER A 117 -22.66 -47.10 11.71
C SER A 117 -23.29 -47.44 10.35
N PRO A 118 -24.59 -47.12 10.14
CA PRO A 118 -25.29 -47.42 8.88
C PRO A 118 -24.74 -46.60 7.72
N LYS A 119 -24.60 -47.17 6.52
CA LYS A 119 -24.16 -46.39 5.34
C LYS A 119 -25.23 -45.35 4.97
N ARG A 120 -24.90 -44.07 5.04
CA ARG A 120 -25.72 -42.94 4.60
C ARG A 120 -25.11 -42.27 3.37
N THR A 121 -25.92 -41.61 2.55
CA THR A 121 -25.48 -40.89 1.34
C THR A 121 -24.64 -39.65 1.66
N HIS A 122 -24.92 -38.96 2.77
CA HIS A 122 -24.11 -37.84 3.26
C HIS A 122 -23.71 -38.04 4.73
N TRP A 123 -22.46 -37.67 5.08
CA TRP A 123 -21.91 -37.89 6.43
C TRP A 123 -22.67 -37.14 7.54
N LEU A 124 -23.31 -36.02 7.22
CA LEU A 124 -24.08 -35.24 8.20
C LEU A 124 -25.41 -35.92 8.61
N ASP A 125 -25.90 -36.90 7.83
CA ASP A 125 -27.14 -37.63 8.16
C ASP A 125 -26.98 -38.53 9.39
N HIS A 126 -25.74 -38.87 9.77
CA HIS A 126 -25.44 -39.59 11.01
C HIS A 126 -25.85 -38.84 12.28
N PHE A 127 -26.17 -37.54 12.19
CA PHE A 127 -26.81 -36.80 13.28
C PHE A 127 -28.15 -37.43 13.68
N LEU A 128 -28.92 -37.92 12.70
CA LEU A 128 -30.26 -38.46 12.90
C LEU A 128 -30.26 -39.93 13.34
N ASP A 129 -29.12 -40.61 13.37
CA ASP A 129 -29.04 -42.04 13.71
C ASP A 129 -29.55 -42.37 15.13
N ASN A 130 -29.47 -41.42 16.07
CA ASN A 130 -29.99 -41.56 17.43
C ASN A 130 -31.27 -40.74 17.68
N HIS A 131 -31.89 -40.17 16.64
CA HIS A 131 -33.03 -39.27 16.77
C HIS A 131 -34.29 -39.87 16.14
N LYS A 132 -35.32 -40.06 16.97
CA LYS A 132 -36.66 -40.43 16.51
C LYS A 132 -37.52 -39.17 16.44
N CYS A 133 -37.88 -38.76 15.23
CA CYS A 133 -38.70 -37.57 14.99
C CYS A 133 -40.11 -37.67 15.62
N ALA A 134 -40.58 -38.86 15.96
CA ALA A 134 -41.89 -39.10 16.59
C ALA A 134 -41.95 -38.70 18.08
N ASP A 135 -40.81 -38.66 18.78
CA ASP A 135 -40.75 -38.47 20.24
C ASP A 135 -40.30 -37.04 20.66
N ASP A 136 -39.99 -36.16 19.70
CA ASP A 136 -39.46 -34.82 19.96
C ASP A 136 -40.55 -33.75 19.94
N LEU A 137 -40.74 -33.05 21.06
CA LEU A 137 -41.76 -32.01 21.26
C LEU A 137 -41.70 -30.92 20.17
N LYS A 138 -40.49 -30.55 19.72
CA LYS A 138 -40.27 -29.56 18.64
C LYS A 138 -40.63 -30.07 17.24
N CYS A 139 -40.64 -31.40 17.04
CA CYS A 139 -41.06 -32.03 15.78
C CYS A 139 -42.58 -32.29 15.75
N ILE A 140 -43.19 -32.50 16.92
CA ILE A 140 -44.64 -32.65 17.09
C ILE A 140 -45.37 -31.31 16.84
N GLU A 141 -44.81 -30.18 17.32
CA GLU A 141 -45.33 -28.83 17.01
C GLU A 141 -45.33 -28.49 15.50
N ALA A 142 -44.46 -29.15 14.71
CA ALA A 142 -44.31 -28.92 13.28
C ALA A 142 -45.27 -29.75 12.40
N LYS A 143 -46.38 -30.28 12.97
CA LYS A 143 -47.47 -30.97 12.25
C LYS A 143 -47.00 -32.06 11.27
N GLY A 144 -46.18 -33.00 11.75
CA GLY A 144 -45.72 -34.15 10.95
C GLY A 144 -44.42 -33.94 10.17
N LYS A 145 -43.83 -32.73 10.18
CA LYS A 145 -42.54 -32.45 9.54
C LYS A 145 -41.40 -32.39 10.58
N CYS A 146 -40.40 -33.26 10.46
CA CYS A 146 -39.28 -33.30 11.42
C CYS A 146 -38.39 -32.06 11.32
N ALA A 147 -38.55 -31.12 12.26
CA ALA A 147 -37.79 -29.86 12.33
C ALA A 147 -36.25 -30.08 12.37
N GLN A 148 -35.80 -31.17 12.99
CA GLN A 148 -34.37 -31.53 13.03
C GLN A 148 -33.84 -31.98 11.65
N LYS A 149 -34.66 -32.68 10.84
CA LYS A 149 -34.27 -33.10 9.48
C LYS A 149 -34.09 -31.88 8.56
N ARG A 150 -34.97 -30.88 8.66
CA ARG A 150 -34.84 -29.60 7.96
C ARG A 150 -33.56 -28.86 8.36
N PHE A 151 -33.29 -28.77 9.67
CA PHE A 151 -32.06 -28.14 10.16
C PHE A 151 -30.78 -28.86 9.68
N VAL A 152 -30.78 -30.19 9.61
CA VAL A 152 -29.64 -30.95 9.04
C VAL A 152 -29.45 -30.62 7.55
N LYS A 153 -30.54 -30.51 6.77
CA LYS A 153 -30.48 -30.06 5.35
C LYS A 153 -29.86 -28.65 5.26
N ASP A 154 -30.30 -27.71 6.09
CA ASP A 154 -29.76 -26.35 6.15
C ASP A 154 -28.26 -26.32 6.52
N VAL A 155 -27.81 -27.20 7.44
CA VAL A 155 -26.38 -27.32 7.79
C VAL A 155 -25.56 -27.97 6.68
N LYS A 156 -26.12 -28.88 5.87
CA LYS A 156 -25.43 -29.38 4.67
C LYS A 156 -25.19 -28.26 3.66
N GLU A 157 -26.20 -27.42 3.43
CA GLU A 157 -26.09 -26.26 2.54
C GLU A 157 -25.01 -25.30 3.05
N LEU A 158 -25.00 -25.02 4.35
CA LEU A 158 -23.96 -24.22 5.00
C LEU A 158 -22.54 -24.78 4.74
N VAL A 159 -22.35 -26.09 4.91
CA VAL A 159 -21.06 -26.74 4.64
C VAL A 159 -20.67 -26.65 3.16
N ARG A 160 -21.63 -26.81 2.23
CA ARG A 160 -21.36 -26.64 0.79
C ARG A 160 -20.91 -25.22 0.45
N VAL A 161 -21.58 -24.21 0.99
CA VAL A 161 -21.20 -22.80 0.84
C VAL A 161 -19.82 -22.55 1.48
N ALA A 162 -19.55 -23.12 2.65
CA ALA A 162 -18.26 -23.00 3.32
C ALA A 162 -17.09 -23.54 2.47
N VAL A 163 -17.29 -24.65 1.75
CA VAL A 163 -16.28 -25.21 0.85
C VAL A 163 -15.98 -24.25 -0.32
N ILE A 164 -17.01 -23.59 -0.86
CA ILE A 164 -16.84 -22.57 -1.92
C ILE A 164 -16.16 -21.30 -1.40
N MET A 165 -16.23 -21.05 -0.10
CA MET A 165 -15.53 -19.94 0.53
C MET A 165 -14.02 -20.22 0.73
N LEU A 166 -13.53 -21.46 0.60
CA LEU A 166 -12.11 -21.77 0.81
C LEU A 166 -11.14 -21.01 -0.11
N PRO A 167 -11.45 -20.77 -1.40
CA PRO A 167 -10.65 -19.92 -2.28
C PRO A 167 -10.76 -18.41 -2.01
N VAL A 168 -11.82 -17.95 -1.32
CA VAL A 168 -12.12 -16.52 -1.13
C VAL A 168 -11.04 -15.73 -0.36
N PRO A 169 -10.37 -16.26 0.68
CA PRO A 169 -9.30 -15.55 1.37
C PRO A 169 -8.21 -14.98 0.45
N PHE A 170 -7.84 -15.69 -0.61
CA PHE A 170 -6.83 -15.22 -1.55
C PHE A 170 -7.29 -14.00 -2.37
N PHE A 171 -8.60 -13.85 -2.62
CA PHE A 171 -9.11 -12.61 -3.21
C PHE A 171 -8.83 -11.42 -2.29
N TRP A 172 -9.08 -11.57 -0.99
CA TRP A 172 -8.81 -10.54 0.01
C TRP A 172 -7.31 -10.26 0.15
N THR A 173 -6.46 -11.31 0.12
CA THR A 173 -5.00 -11.16 0.09
C THR A 173 -4.50 -10.26 -1.05
N LEU A 174 -5.17 -10.26 -2.21
CA LEU A 174 -4.84 -9.36 -3.31
C LEU A 174 -5.52 -8.00 -3.15
N TYR A 175 -6.81 -7.98 -2.88
CA TYR A 175 -7.61 -6.76 -2.80
C TYR A 175 -7.09 -5.79 -1.72
N ASP A 176 -6.73 -6.29 -0.54
CA ASP A 176 -6.32 -5.46 0.58
C ASP A 176 -4.90 -4.87 0.42
N GLN A 177 -4.10 -5.35 -0.55
CA GLN A 177 -2.79 -4.76 -0.88
C GLN A 177 -2.86 -3.34 -1.46
N GLN A 178 -4.03 -2.92 -1.95
CA GLN A 178 -4.22 -1.55 -2.44
C GLN A 178 -3.99 -0.48 -1.35
N GLY A 179 -4.10 -0.86 -0.07
CA GLY A 179 -3.86 0.01 1.08
C GLY A 179 -2.42 -0.03 1.62
N SER A 180 -1.56 -0.92 1.11
CA SER A 180 -0.19 -1.10 1.59
C SER A 180 0.82 -1.08 0.43
N ARG A 181 1.00 -2.20 -0.28
CA ARG A 181 2.00 -2.37 -1.34
C ARG A 181 1.81 -1.39 -2.50
N TRP A 182 0.57 -1.07 -2.86
CA TRP A 182 0.30 -0.08 -3.91
C TRP A 182 0.60 1.36 -3.47
N VAL A 183 0.50 1.65 -2.16
CA VAL A 183 0.94 2.93 -1.60
C VAL A 183 2.46 3.03 -1.68
N ILE A 184 3.20 1.96 -1.36
CA ILE A 184 4.67 1.92 -1.53
C ILE A 184 5.08 2.13 -2.99
N GLN A 185 4.38 1.49 -3.93
CA GLN A 185 4.57 1.76 -5.36
C GLN A 185 4.32 3.24 -5.70
N ALA A 186 3.26 3.84 -5.16
CA ALA A 186 2.92 5.25 -5.39
C ALA A 186 3.95 6.23 -4.79
N VAL A 187 4.58 5.89 -3.67
CA VAL A 187 5.69 6.67 -3.07
C VAL A 187 6.88 6.77 -4.03
N ALA A 188 7.13 5.73 -4.82
CA ALA A 188 8.18 5.70 -5.83
C ALA A 188 7.79 6.38 -7.17
N MET A 189 6.62 7.00 -7.26
CA MET A 189 6.10 7.67 -8.46
C MET A 189 6.10 9.20 -8.33
N ASP A 190 5.88 9.90 -9.44
CA ASP A 190 5.72 11.35 -9.47
C ASP A 190 4.27 11.72 -9.11
N SER A 191 4.07 12.35 -7.95
CA SER A 191 2.78 12.79 -7.42
C SER A 191 2.20 14.06 -8.05
N LYS A 192 2.89 14.74 -8.98
CA LYS A 192 2.38 15.98 -9.57
C LYS A 192 1.29 15.68 -10.60
N ILE A 193 0.17 16.37 -10.46
CA ILE A 193 -0.93 16.38 -11.42
C ILE A 193 -1.03 17.82 -11.95
N GLY A 194 -0.38 18.06 -13.09
CA GLY A 194 -0.17 19.41 -13.62
C GLY A 194 0.79 20.24 -12.76
N ASP A 195 0.75 21.57 -12.91
CA ASP A 195 1.74 22.47 -12.30
C ASP A 195 1.43 22.87 -10.85
N SER A 196 0.20 22.67 -10.37
CA SER A 196 -0.28 23.24 -9.10
C SER A 196 -0.84 22.24 -8.09
N PHE A 197 -1.14 21.00 -8.48
CA PHE A 197 -1.72 19.99 -7.59
C PHE A 197 -0.80 18.79 -7.44
N SER A 198 -0.56 18.36 -6.20
CA SER A 198 0.19 17.15 -5.88
C SER A 198 -0.71 16.20 -5.11
N LEU A 199 -0.90 14.99 -5.63
CA LEU A 199 -1.71 13.94 -5.00
C LEU A 199 -0.82 13.06 -4.13
N LEU A 200 -1.07 13.01 -2.83
CA LEU A 200 -0.28 12.16 -1.94
C LEU A 200 -0.55 10.67 -2.25
N PRO A 201 0.46 9.78 -2.16
CA PRO A 201 0.35 8.34 -2.36
C PRO A 201 -0.84 7.71 -1.61
N ASP A 202 -1.00 8.04 -0.32
CA ASP A 202 -2.09 7.52 0.52
C ASP A 202 -3.50 7.86 -0.02
N GLN A 203 -3.62 8.99 -0.74
CA GLN A 203 -4.89 9.44 -1.30
C GLN A 203 -5.35 8.62 -2.51
N MET A 204 -4.47 7.82 -3.12
CA MET A 204 -4.82 6.94 -4.24
C MET A 204 -5.89 5.91 -3.87
N SER A 205 -5.92 5.48 -2.61
CA SER A 205 -6.97 4.61 -2.07
C SER A 205 -8.40 5.18 -2.21
N THR A 206 -8.52 6.51 -2.32
CA THR A 206 -9.80 7.21 -2.53
C THR A 206 -10.45 6.84 -3.87
N LEU A 207 -9.64 6.50 -4.88
CA LEU A 207 -10.14 6.12 -6.20
C LEU A 207 -11.04 4.90 -6.13
N ASN A 208 -10.73 3.91 -5.28
CA ASN A 208 -11.54 2.71 -5.18
C ASN A 208 -12.97 3.03 -4.72
N ALA A 209 -13.14 3.80 -3.65
CA ALA A 209 -14.45 4.21 -3.15
C ALA A 209 -15.25 5.04 -4.19
N LEU A 210 -14.57 5.93 -4.92
CA LEU A 210 -15.19 6.73 -5.98
C LEU A 210 -15.64 5.85 -7.16
N LEU A 211 -14.79 4.92 -7.58
CA LEU A 211 -15.07 3.99 -8.68
C LEU A 211 -16.23 3.05 -8.33
N ILE A 212 -16.35 2.57 -7.09
CA ILE A 212 -17.48 1.74 -6.65
C ILE A 212 -18.81 2.47 -6.86
N MET A 213 -18.89 3.74 -6.45
CA MET A 213 -20.10 4.55 -6.60
C MET A 213 -20.50 4.75 -8.06
N ILE A 214 -19.51 4.85 -8.96
CA ILE A 214 -19.75 4.98 -10.41
C ILE A 214 -20.09 3.62 -11.03
N PHE A 215 -19.41 2.56 -10.63
CA PHE A 215 -19.52 1.25 -11.25
C PHE A 215 -20.81 0.53 -10.88
N ILE A 216 -21.30 0.61 -9.64
CA ILE A 216 -22.55 -0.07 -9.25
C ILE A 216 -23.71 0.23 -10.21
N PRO A 217 -24.07 1.50 -10.50
CA PRO A 217 -25.15 1.78 -11.44
C PRO A 217 -24.82 1.33 -12.88
N ILE A 218 -23.55 1.39 -13.31
CA ILE A 218 -23.14 0.91 -14.64
C ILE A 218 -23.27 -0.61 -14.75
N PHE A 219 -22.83 -1.35 -13.74
CA PHE A 219 -22.90 -2.81 -13.71
C PHE A 219 -24.34 -3.30 -13.69
N GLN A 220 -25.19 -2.70 -12.83
CA GLN A 220 -26.59 -3.07 -12.69
C GLN A 220 -27.44 -2.60 -13.88
N GLY A 221 -27.26 -1.37 -14.35
CA GLY A 221 -28.09 -0.78 -15.39
C GLY A 221 -27.69 -1.15 -16.82
N PHE A 222 -26.40 -1.39 -17.08
CA PHE A 222 -25.90 -1.59 -18.43
C PHE A 222 -25.17 -2.93 -18.63
N ILE A 223 -24.19 -3.26 -17.79
CA ILE A 223 -23.33 -4.45 -18.04
C ILE A 223 -24.11 -5.75 -17.86
N TYR A 224 -24.79 -5.95 -16.72
CA TYR A 224 -25.54 -7.19 -16.48
C TYR A 224 -26.64 -7.43 -17.51
N PRO A 225 -27.52 -6.45 -17.83
CA PRO A 225 -28.55 -6.64 -18.85
C PRO A 225 -27.96 -6.89 -20.25
N SER A 226 -26.84 -6.26 -20.58
CA SER A 226 -26.18 -6.47 -21.88
C SER A 226 -25.65 -7.89 -22.01
N VAL A 227 -24.96 -8.41 -20.99
CA VAL A 227 -24.42 -9.79 -21.03
C VAL A 227 -25.55 -10.83 -21.07
N GLU A 228 -26.67 -10.57 -20.39
CA GLU A 228 -27.86 -11.42 -20.48
C GLU A 228 -28.51 -11.37 -21.87
N LYS A 229 -28.54 -10.20 -22.53
CA LYS A 229 -28.95 -10.07 -23.95
C LYS A 229 -28.04 -10.83 -24.90
N LEU A 230 -26.76 -10.99 -24.57
CA LEU A 230 -25.81 -11.84 -25.32
C LEU A 230 -26.04 -13.36 -25.09
N GLY A 231 -27.04 -13.75 -24.29
CA GLY A 231 -27.42 -15.15 -24.07
C GLY A 231 -26.63 -15.85 -22.95
N ILE A 232 -25.75 -15.14 -22.24
CA ILE A 232 -24.98 -15.70 -21.12
C ILE A 232 -25.74 -15.47 -19.81
N ARG A 233 -26.27 -16.54 -19.21
CA ARG A 233 -26.86 -16.47 -17.87
C ARG A 233 -25.80 -16.14 -16.82
N LEU A 234 -25.96 -15.00 -16.15
CA LEU A 234 -25.06 -14.48 -15.14
C LEU A 234 -25.37 -15.06 -13.75
N THR A 235 -24.92 -16.28 -13.50
CA THR A 235 -25.03 -16.85 -12.15
C THR A 235 -24.04 -16.16 -11.18
N PRO A 236 -24.34 -16.09 -9.88
CA PRO A 236 -23.44 -15.45 -8.91
C PRO A 236 -22.02 -16.01 -8.89
N LEU A 237 -21.84 -17.32 -9.07
CA LEU A 237 -20.51 -17.94 -9.10
C LEU A 237 -19.75 -17.60 -10.38
N ARG A 238 -20.44 -17.48 -11.53
CA ARG A 238 -19.80 -17.03 -12.78
C ARG A 238 -19.32 -15.58 -12.66
N LYS A 239 -20.10 -14.71 -12.02
CA LYS A 239 -19.68 -13.34 -11.70
C LYS A 239 -18.46 -13.34 -10.80
N MET A 240 -18.45 -14.14 -9.73
CA MET A 240 -17.28 -14.26 -8.84
C MET A 240 -16.03 -14.76 -9.59
N VAL A 241 -16.15 -15.79 -10.43
CA VAL A 241 -15.02 -16.29 -11.24
C VAL A 241 -14.51 -15.20 -12.19
N ALA A 242 -15.40 -14.45 -12.86
CA ALA A 242 -15.02 -13.33 -13.71
C ALA A 242 -14.30 -12.22 -12.91
N GLY A 243 -14.81 -11.87 -11.73
CA GLY A 243 -14.15 -10.93 -10.82
C GLY A 243 -12.76 -11.41 -10.39
N GLY A 244 -12.60 -12.71 -10.13
CA GLY A 244 -11.31 -13.32 -9.84
C GLY A 244 -10.29 -13.14 -10.97
N PHE A 245 -10.68 -13.37 -12.23
CA PHE A 245 -9.81 -13.13 -13.37
C PHE A 245 -9.49 -11.65 -13.59
N LEU A 246 -10.42 -10.74 -13.29
CA LEU A 246 -10.12 -9.31 -13.29
C LEU A 246 -9.11 -8.94 -12.19
N ALA A 247 -9.19 -9.54 -11.00
CA ALA A 247 -8.17 -9.33 -9.96
C ALA A 247 -6.78 -9.78 -10.44
N VAL A 248 -6.68 -10.92 -11.12
CA VAL A 248 -5.43 -11.38 -11.76
C VAL A 248 -4.91 -10.33 -12.76
N LEU A 249 -5.79 -9.84 -13.64
CA LEU A 249 -5.43 -8.83 -14.64
C LEU A 249 -4.93 -7.54 -13.98
N SER A 250 -5.57 -7.10 -12.89
CA SER A 250 -5.14 -5.92 -12.13
C SER A 250 -3.71 -6.06 -11.60
N PHE A 251 -3.37 -7.24 -11.06
CA PHE A 251 -2.03 -7.49 -10.54
C PHE A 251 -0.97 -7.65 -11.64
N VAL A 252 -1.35 -8.16 -12.81
CA VAL A 252 -0.49 -8.16 -14.00
C VAL A 252 -0.18 -6.73 -14.44
N ILE A 253 -1.20 -5.85 -14.51
CA ILE A 253 -1.01 -4.42 -14.81
C ILE A 253 -0.10 -3.77 -13.77
N CYS A 254 -0.33 -4.05 -12.48
CA CYS A 254 0.51 -3.55 -11.39
C CYS A 254 1.96 -4.02 -11.49
N GLY A 255 2.19 -5.29 -11.86
CA GLY A 255 3.53 -5.85 -12.10
C GLY A 255 4.26 -5.13 -13.23
N PHE A 256 3.58 -4.89 -14.37
CA PHE A 256 4.16 -4.13 -15.49
C PHE A 256 4.45 -2.67 -15.12
N LEU A 257 3.53 -2.02 -14.39
CA LEU A 257 3.76 -0.67 -13.89
C LEU A 257 4.97 -0.64 -12.95
N GLN A 258 5.11 -1.62 -12.07
CA GLN A 258 6.26 -1.73 -11.17
C GLN A 258 7.57 -1.92 -11.94
N LEU A 259 7.59 -2.67 -13.04
CA LEU A 259 8.78 -2.77 -13.89
C LEU A 259 9.21 -1.41 -14.45
N ALA A 260 8.26 -0.55 -14.82
CA ALA A 260 8.56 0.80 -15.27
C ALA A 260 9.08 1.68 -14.12
N VAL A 261 8.49 1.58 -12.92
CA VAL A 261 8.96 2.30 -11.72
C VAL A 261 10.38 1.84 -11.32
N ASN A 262 10.66 0.54 -11.41
CA ASN A 262 11.94 -0.08 -11.09
C ASN A 262 13.11 0.46 -11.92
N GLN A 263 12.86 1.09 -13.08
CA GLN A 263 13.90 1.75 -13.87
C GLN A 263 14.52 2.95 -13.14
N THR A 264 13.76 3.62 -12.27
CA THR A 264 14.27 4.74 -11.46
C THR A 264 14.67 4.34 -10.05
N LEU A 265 14.36 3.10 -9.62
CA LEU A 265 14.75 2.61 -8.32
C LEU A 265 16.22 2.14 -8.35
N PRO A 266 17.03 2.57 -7.37
CA PRO A 266 18.43 2.18 -7.29
C PRO A 266 18.55 0.71 -6.85
N ASP A 267 19.62 0.08 -7.30
CA ASP A 267 19.99 -1.25 -6.77
C ASP A 267 20.63 -1.05 -5.39
N ILE A 268 20.22 -1.85 -4.40
CA ILE A 268 20.79 -1.82 -3.06
C ILE A 268 21.96 -2.82 -3.00
N PRO A 269 23.15 -2.44 -2.51
CA PRO A 269 24.28 -3.34 -2.43
C PRO A 269 24.02 -4.50 -1.44
N SER A 270 24.37 -5.72 -1.85
CA SER A 270 24.38 -6.88 -0.95
C SER A 270 25.43 -6.71 0.16
N SER A 271 25.29 -7.47 1.26
CA SER A 271 26.21 -7.43 2.41
C SER A 271 27.71 -7.66 2.11
N SER A 272 28.06 -8.14 0.91
CA SER A 272 29.44 -8.43 0.48
C SER A 272 29.98 -7.47 -0.59
N THR A 273 29.12 -6.62 -1.14
CA THR A 273 29.41 -5.71 -2.24
C THR A 273 29.30 -4.26 -1.79
N ALA A 274 30.17 -3.39 -2.28
CA ALA A 274 30.08 -1.95 -2.09
C ALA A 274 29.90 -1.26 -3.44
N PHE A 275 29.02 -0.27 -3.51
CA PHE A 275 28.85 0.52 -4.72
C PHE A 275 29.59 1.86 -4.61
N VAL A 276 30.35 2.22 -5.63
CA VAL A 276 31.19 3.42 -5.61
C VAL A 276 30.89 4.30 -6.83
N SER A 277 30.47 5.53 -6.56
CA SER A 277 30.32 6.61 -7.55
C SER A 277 31.55 7.53 -7.50
N VAL A 278 32.06 7.91 -8.67
CA VAL A 278 33.11 8.93 -8.79
C VAL A 278 32.48 10.22 -9.26
N VAL A 279 32.92 11.33 -8.67
CA VAL A 279 32.37 12.66 -8.92
C VAL A 279 33.48 13.62 -9.26
N ASN A 280 33.29 14.34 -10.35
CA ASN A 280 34.17 15.40 -10.77
C ASN A 280 33.51 16.76 -10.45
N GLY A 281 33.88 17.36 -9.33
CA GLY A 281 33.40 18.65 -8.86
C GLY A 281 34.13 19.86 -9.45
N TYR A 282 34.99 19.66 -10.45
CA TYR A 282 35.60 20.78 -11.18
C TYR A 282 34.53 21.55 -12.00
N PRO A 283 34.66 22.88 -12.16
CA PRO A 283 33.71 23.66 -12.97
C PRO A 283 33.62 23.16 -14.41
N THR A 284 32.44 23.24 -15.02
CA THR A 284 32.20 22.75 -16.39
C THR A 284 33.25 23.31 -17.37
N GLY A 285 33.85 22.43 -18.16
CA GLY A 285 34.86 22.80 -19.18
C GLY A 285 36.26 23.09 -18.64
N THR A 286 36.56 22.75 -17.37
CA THR A 286 37.90 22.98 -16.80
C THR A 286 38.78 21.73 -16.82
N CYS A 287 38.36 20.65 -16.16
CA CYS A 287 39.18 19.45 -15.99
C CYS A 287 38.43 18.15 -16.13
N ASP A 288 38.83 17.35 -17.11
CA ASP A 288 38.32 16.01 -17.34
C ASP A 288 39.35 14.97 -16.89
N PHE A 289 38.86 13.84 -16.37
CA PHE A 289 39.71 12.77 -15.85
C PHE A 289 39.35 11.43 -16.47
N GLU A 290 40.36 10.58 -16.60
CA GLU A 290 40.22 9.15 -16.87
C GLU A 290 40.51 8.38 -15.57
N ILE A 291 39.55 7.58 -15.13
CA ILE A 291 39.57 6.83 -13.88
C ILE A 291 40.07 5.42 -14.16
N SER A 292 41.10 4.98 -13.46
CA SER A 292 41.69 3.64 -13.59
C SER A 292 42.18 3.08 -12.24
N GLY A 293 42.82 1.91 -12.23
CA GLY A 293 43.42 1.31 -11.03
C GLY A 293 42.51 0.38 -10.21
N ILE A 294 41.23 0.28 -10.56
CA ILE A 294 40.27 -0.63 -9.90
C ILE A 294 40.35 -2.01 -10.58
N PRO A 295 40.69 -3.08 -9.86
CA PRO A 295 40.77 -4.43 -10.43
C PRO A 295 39.43 -4.89 -11.02
N GLY A 296 39.46 -5.40 -12.26
CA GLY A 296 38.29 -5.92 -12.95
C GLY A 296 37.43 -4.89 -13.67
N TYR A 297 37.85 -3.61 -13.71
CA TYR A 297 37.19 -2.55 -14.46
C TYR A 297 38.14 -1.90 -15.45
N GLU A 298 37.64 -1.63 -16.67
CA GLU A 298 38.33 -0.80 -17.65
C GLU A 298 38.33 0.67 -17.23
N SER A 299 39.18 1.48 -17.87
CA SER A 299 39.23 2.91 -17.58
C SER A 299 37.93 3.60 -18.00
N LYS A 300 37.42 4.49 -17.13
CA LYS A 300 36.20 5.25 -17.39
C LYS A 300 36.49 6.74 -17.43
N PHE A 301 35.97 7.41 -18.45
CA PHE A 301 36.10 8.85 -18.60
C PHE A 301 35.03 9.59 -17.80
N ILE A 302 35.41 10.67 -17.11
CA ILE A 302 34.51 11.57 -16.36
C ILE A 302 34.79 13.03 -16.70
N SER A 303 33.77 13.71 -17.26
CA SER A 303 33.86 15.13 -17.59
C SER A 303 33.75 16.02 -16.35
N ALA A 304 34.22 17.27 -16.44
CA ALA A 304 34.03 18.27 -15.40
C ALA A 304 32.55 18.47 -15.06
N ASN A 305 32.24 18.69 -13.78
CA ASN A 305 30.90 18.86 -13.22
C ASN A 305 29.94 17.68 -13.52
N SER A 306 30.45 16.45 -13.48
CA SER A 306 29.66 15.24 -13.70
C SER A 306 29.93 14.18 -12.63
N SER A 307 29.06 13.18 -12.55
CA SER A 307 29.18 12.05 -11.62
C SER A 307 28.85 10.75 -12.33
N PHE A 308 29.39 9.64 -11.86
CA PHE A 308 28.97 8.31 -12.30
C PHE A 308 27.63 7.95 -11.69
N ILE A 309 26.66 7.73 -12.56
CA ILE A 309 25.28 7.42 -12.20
C ILE A 309 24.89 6.14 -12.95
N ASP A 310 24.09 5.29 -12.30
CA ASP A 310 23.35 4.27 -13.04
C ASP A 310 21.98 4.84 -13.36
N ASN A 311 21.67 4.92 -14.64
CA ASN A 311 20.34 5.26 -15.13
C ASN A 311 19.84 4.12 -16.01
N LYS A 312 18.88 3.34 -15.49
CA LYS A 312 18.32 2.19 -16.22
C LYS A 312 17.42 2.64 -17.38
N ILE A 313 16.97 3.89 -17.41
CA ILE A 313 16.17 4.45 -18.52
C ILE A 313 17.04 4.62 -19.76
N ASP A 314 18.23 5.21 -19.59
CA ASP A 314 19.19 5.48 -20.67
C ASP A 314 20.18 4.33 -20.89
N ASP A 315 20.01 3.21 -20.18
CA ASP A 315 20.93 2.06 -20.09
C ASP A 315 22.38 2.46 -19.73
N ILE A 316 22.52 3.51 -18.91
CA ILE A 316 23.83 3.98 -18.43
C ILE A 316 24.17 3.21 -17.15
N LYS A 317 25.30 2.50 -17.13
CA LYS A 317 25.82 1.77 -15.95
C LYS A 317 27.27 2.15 -15.66
N GLN A 318 27.46 3.24 -14.92
CA GLN A 318 28.78 3.80 -14.65
C GLN A 318 29.32 3.48 -13.26
N LEU A 319 28.48 3.09 -12.31
CA LEU A 319 28.87 2.78 -10.94
C LEU A 319 29.82 1.58 -10.87
N TYR A 320 30.81 1.66 -9.97
CA TYR A 320 31.68 0.54 -9.66
C TYR A 320 31.01 -0.36 -8.62
N ARG A 321 30.83 -1.64 -8.95
CA ARG A 321 30.32 -2.68 -8.05
C ARG A 321 31.49 -3.50 -7.51
N LEU A 322 32.01 -3.12 -6.34
CA LEU A 322 33.22 -3.70 -5.79
C LEU A 322 32.90 -4.86 -4.85
N SER A 323 33.57 -6.00 -5.04
CA SER A 323 33.51 -7.11 -4.09
C SER A 323 34.50 -6.87 -2.95
N VAL A 324 33.97 -6.59 -1.76
CA VAL A 324 34.75 -6.18 -0.57
C VAL A 324 34.70 -7.22 0.55
N GLY A 325 33.71 -8.11 0.53
CA GLY A 325 33.44 -9.05 1.63
C GLY A 325 32.92 -8.35 2.89
N LYS A 326 32.64 -9.12 3.94
CA LYS A 326 32.06 -8.57 5.20
C LYS A 326 33.03 -7.68 6.00
N GLY A 327 34.34 -7.92 5.87
CA GLY A 327 35.39 -7.19 6.62
C GLY A 327 35.86 -5.89 5.96
N GLY A 328 35.34 -5.57 4.78
CA GLY A 328 35.77 -4.43 3.98
C GLY A 328 37.11 -4.65 3.28
N ARG A 329 37.36 -3.88 2.21
CA ARG A 329 38.60 -3.94 1.43
C ARG A 329 38.99 -2.55 0.93
N SER A 330 40.29 -2.27 0.94
CA SER A 330 40.81 -1.01 0.41
C SER A 330 41.13 -1.12 -1.08
N TYR A 331 40.78 -0.08 -1.82
CA TYR A 331 41.03 0.05 -3.25
C TYR A 331 41.81 1.34 -3.54
N GLN A 332 42.59 1.30 -4.62
CA GLN A 332 43.38 2.43 -5.10
C GLN A 332 42.73 2.93 -6.40
N ILE A 333 42.26 4.17 -6.40
CA ILE A 333 41.59 4.78 -7.56
C ILE A 333 42.55 5.81 -8.14
N VAL A 334 42.98 5.59 -9.38
CA VAL A 334 43.94 6.44 -10.08
C VAL A 334 43.18 7.41 -10.99
N PHE A 335 43.45 8.69 -10.79
CA PHE A 335 42.88 9.79 -11.57
C PHE A 335 43.95 10.29 -12.55
N THR A 336 43.69 10.13 -13.84
CA THR A 336 44.60 10.59 -14.91
C THR A 336 43.98 11.80 -15.60
N PRO A 337 44.54 13.01 -15.47
CA PRO A 337 44.01 14.20 -16.11
C PRO A 337 44.13 14.12 -17.64
N ASN A 338 43.12 14.58 -18.36
CA ASN A 338 43.16 14.65 -19.82
C ASN A 338 44.07 15.81 -20.26
N LYS A 339 45.13 15.50 -21.02
CA LYS A 339 46.16 16.45 -21.47
C LYS A 339 45.64 17.61 -22.33
N ASN A 340 44.44 17.49 -22.89
CA ASN A 340 43.82 18.52 -23.72
C ASN A 340 43.15 19.65 -22.92
N SER A 341 43.05 19.52 -21.59
CA SER A 341 42.38 20.49 -20.72
C SER A 341 43.38 21.45 -20.07
N SER A 342 43.33 22.73 -20.42
CA SER A 342 44.33 23.74 -20.02
C SER A 342 44.32 24.15 -18.54
N ALA A 343 43.34 23.68 -17.75
CA ALA A 343 43.15 24.09 -16.35
C ALA A 343 43.60 23.02 -15.32
N CYS A 344 44.12 21.86 -15.76
CA CYS A 344 44.52 20.77 -14.87
C CYS A 344 46.01 20.69 -14.70
N ASP A 345 46.44 20.31 -13.50
CA ASP A 345 47.80 19.81 -13.33
C ASP A 345 47.96 18.50 -14.12
N SER A 346 49.12 18.32 -14.76
CA SER A 346 49.36 17.20 -15.69
C SER A 346 49.69 15.88 -15.00
N THR A 347 49.68 15.86 -13.67
CA THR A 347 50.10 14.74 -12.84
C THR A 347 48.91 13.85 -12.46
N SER A 348 49.08 12.54 -12.66
CA SER A 348 48.13 11.56 -12.14
C SER A 348 48.29 11.41 -10.64
N PHE A 349 47.18 11.26 -9.91
CA PHE A 349 47.20 11.02 -8.46
C PHE A 349 46.29 9.85 -8.09
N THR A 350 46.57 9.25 -6.93
CA THR A 350 45.88 8.04 -6.46
C THR A 350 45.15 8.34 -5.16
N VAL A 351 43.89 7.94 -5.08
CA VAL A 351 43.07 8.00 -3.87
C VAL A 351 42.91 6.59 -3.32
N SER A 352 43.40 6.38 -2.10
CA SER A 352 43.20 5.13 -1.35
C SER A 352 41.93 5.23 -0.52
N ALA A 353 41.00 4.30 -0.68
CA ALA A 353 39.74 4.30 0.07
C ALA A 353 39.40 2.90 0.59
N HIS A 354 38.92 2.81 1.83
CA HIS A 354 38.44 1.58 2.44
C HIS A 354 36.92 1.47 2.33
N PHE A 355 36.43 0.41 1.70
CA PHE A 355 35.01 0.20 1.43
C PHE A 355 34.48 -1.02 2.19
N ILE A 356 33.28 -0.89 2.77
CA ILE A 356 32.59 -1.94 3.53
C ILE A 356 31.39 -2.44 2.72
N GLY A 357 31.13 -3.76 2.77
CA GLY A 357 30.01 -4.38 2.07
C GLY A 357 28.65 -3.92 2.62
N GLY A 358 27.64 -3.86 1.75
CA GLY A 358 26.30 -3.37 2.08
C GLY A 358 26.18 -1.85 2.15
N LYS A 359 27.20 -1.10 1.72
CA LYS A 359 27.21 0.37 1.72
C LYS A 359 27.54 0.93 0.34
N SER A 360 27.07 2.16 0.11
CA SER A 360 27.39 2.93 -1.08
C SER A 360 28.27 4.14 -0.73
N TYR A 361 29.22 4.45 -1.59
CA TYR A 361 30.22 5.49 -1.38
C TYR A 361 30.32 6.42 -2.59
N MET A 362 30.76 7.64 -2.31
CA MET A 362 31.02 8.68 -3.29
C MET A 362 32.46 9.17 -3.10
N VAL A 363 33.24 9.08 -4.17
CA VAL A 363 34.61 9.60 -4.23
C VAL A 363 34.57 10.88 -5.03
N THR A 364 34.76 12.01 -4.35
CA THR A 364 34.58 13.33 -4.95
C THR A 364 35.91 14.03 -5.12
N LEU A 365 36.14 14.51 -6.34
CA LEU A 365 37.21 15.41 -6.70
C LEU A 365 36.72 16.84 -6.62
N LEU A 366 37.46 17.68 -5.92
CA LEU A 366 37.26 19.12 -5.86
C LEU A 366 38.42 19.85 -6.56
N PRO A 367 38.22 21.12 -6.95
CA PRO A 367 39.32 21.98 -7.40
C PRO A 367 40.52 21.96 -6.45
N MET A 368 41.70 22.28 -6.98
CA MET A 368 43.00 22.17 -6.27
C MET A 368 43.46 20.74 -5.96
N GLY A 369 42.91 19.72 -6.63
CA GLY A 369 43.31 18.31 -6.42
C GLY A 369 42.88 17.77 -5.05
N ARG A 370 41.90 18.41 -4.41
CA ARG A 370 41.33 17.97 -3.14
C ARG A 370 40.37 16.81 -3.38
N THR A 371 40.48 15.78 -2.56
CA THR A 371 39.62 14.58 -2.68
C THR A 371 39.08 14.17 -1.33
N PHE A 372 37.85 13.66 -1.33
CA PHE A 372 37.25 13.06 -0.15
C PHE A 372 36.38 11.88 -0.53
N VAL A 373 36.18 10.98 0.43
CA VAL A 373 35.29 9.82 0.29
C VAL A 373 34.20 9.94 1.33
N ARG A 374 32.94 9.87 0.91
CA ARG A 374 31.78 9.87 1.81
C ARG A 374 30.87 8.69 1.56
N GLU A 375 30.17 8.26 2.59
CA GLU A 375 29.03 7.35 2.44
C GLU A 375 27.87 8.08 1.76
N ALA A 376 27.19 7.42 0.82
CA ALA A 376 26.03 7.94 0.12
C ALA A 376 24.79 7.13 0.48
N GLN A 377 23.70 7.81 0.82
CA GLN A 377 22.38 7.19 0.91
C GLN A 377 21.82 7.06 -0.50
N TRP A 378 21.43 5.85 -0.88
CA TRP A 378 20.79 5.58 -2.18
C TRP A 378 19.30 5.29 -2.04
N GLU A 379 18.79 5.14 -0.82
CA GLU A 379 17.36 4.99 -0.59
C GLU A 379 16.63 6.30 -0.90
N LYS A 380 15.61 6.21 -1.76
CA LYS A 380 14.70 7.31 -2.04
C LYS A 380 13.87 7.65 -0.79
N PRO A 381 13.35 8.89 -0.67
CA PRO A 381 12.45 9.28 0.41
C PRO A 381 11.24 8.35 0.51
N THR A 382 10.89 7.94 1.74
CA THR A 382 9.82 6.96 2.00
C THR A 382 8.53 7.56 2.56
N GLU A 383 8.52 8.84 2.95
CA GLU A 383 7.36 9.47 3.59
C GLU A 383 6.18 9.73 2.63
N GLY A 384 6.41 9.67 1.32
CA GLY A 384 5.38 9.87 0.30
C GLY A 384 4.90 11.32 0.12
N GLN A 385 5.57 12.34 0.70
CA GLN A 385 5.12 13.73 0.58
C GLN A 385 5.64 14.45 -0.68
N GLY A 386 6.15 13.70 -1.65
CA GLY A 386 6.77 14.23 -2.85
C GLY A 386 8.09 14.96 -2.60
N GLN A 387 8.93 14.42 -1.70
CA GLN A 387 10.24 14.96 -1.37
C GLN A 387 11.34 14.40 -2.29
N PHE A 388 12.50 15.04 -2.27
CA PHE A 388 13.79 14.51 -2.70
C PHE A 388 14.74 14.45 -1.50
N ALA A 389 15.68 13.52 -1.49
CA ALA A 389 16.69 13.45 -0.44
C ALA A 389 17.94 14.25 -0.83
N ILE A 390 18.53 15.00 0.11
CA ILE A 390 19.75 15.76 -0.15
C ILE A 390 20.74 15.69 1.00
N GLY A 391 21.97 15.31 0.69
CA GLY A 391 23.11 15.31 1.62
C GLY A 391 24.09 16.42 1.30
N LEU A 392 24.40 17.26 2.28
CA LEU A 392 25.27 18.45 2.14
C LEU A 392 26.71 18.13 2.59
N THR A 393 27.70 18.47 1.79
CA THR A 393 29.12 18.48 2.17
C THR A 393 29.67 19.89 2.05
N VAL A 394 30.30 20.38 3.11
CA VAL A 394 30.90 21.71 3.18
C VAL A 394 32.40 21.57 3.39
N VAL A 395 33.18 22.08 2.44
CA VAL A 395 34.65 22.12 2.46
C VAL A 395 35.08 23.58 2.34
N LEU A 396 34.88 24.34 3.42
CA LEU A 396 35.23 25.75 3.50
C LEU A 396 36.16 26.02 4.68
N PRO A 397 37.09 26.97 4.56
CA PRO A 397 37.97 27.33 5.67
C PRO A 397 37.17 27.96 6.83
N CYS A 398 37.61 27.72 8.06
CA CYS A 398 36.89 28.15 9.28
C CYS A 398 36.63 29.66 9.35
N ASN A 399 37.46 30.48 8.71
CA ASN A 399 37.32 31.94 8.66
C ASN A 399 36.04 32.42 7.93
N ARG A 400 35.36 31.56 7.19
CA ARG A 400 34.10 31.86 6.50
C ARG A 400 32.87 31.70 7.40
N PHE A 401 32.99 31.05 8.56
CA PHE A 401 31.89 30.90 9.51
C PHE A 401 32.01 31.99 10.58
N LYS A 402 31.33 33.12 10.37
CA LYS A 402 31.39 34.29 11.28
C LYS A 402 30.02 34.60 11.90
N LEU A 403 29.32 33.57 12.37
CA LEU A 403 28.08 33.74 13.10
C LEU A 403 28.32 33.72 14.61
N ASN A 404 27.79 34.71 15.33
CA ASN A 404 27.90 34.78 16.78
C ASN A 404 27.31 33.52 17.43
N GLY A 405 28.13 32.83 18.23
CA GLY A 405 27.77 31.58 18.91
C GLY A 405 28.04 30.30 18.11
N THR A 406 28.53 30.41 16.87
CA THR A 406 29.18 29.28 16.19
C THR A 406 30.68 29.30 16.47
N SER A 407 31.29 28.13 16.65
CA SER A 407 32.74 28.00 16.75
C SER A 407 33.26 27.04 15.69
N CYS A 408 34.34 27.43 15.01
CA CYS A 408 35.05 26.58 14.07
C CYS A 408 36.52 26.58 14.49
N THR A 409 36.96 25.49 15.11
CA THR A 409 38.37 25.21 15.37
C THR A 409 38.86 24.16 14.38
N ASN A 410 40.17 24.11 14.13
CA ASN A 410 40.79 23.02 13.36
C ASN A 410 40.53 21.69 14.08
N GLY A 411 39.39 21.05 13.81
CA GLY A 411 38.94 19.81 14.45
C GLY A 411 37.47 19.79 14.85
N SER A 412 36.79 20.94 14.95
CA SER A 412 35.43 20.99 15.50
C SER A 412 34.63 22.18 14.99
N PHE A 413 33.48 21.90 14.39
CA PHE A 413 32.49 22.91 14.02
C PHE A 413 31.24 22.74 14.89
N ASN A 414 30.91 23.78 15.64
CA ASN A 414 29.68 23.88 16.40
C ASN A 414 28.79 24.93 15.73
N GLY A 415 27.89 24.46 14.88
CA GLY A 415 26.94 25.27 14.12
C GLY A 415 25.96 24.38 13.38
N SER A 416 24.86 24.95 12.90
CA SER A 416 23.85 24.20 12.14
C SER A 416 23.65 24.83 10.77
N PHE A 417 23.18 24.05 9.80
CA PHE A 417 22.85 24.55 8.46
C PHE A 417 21.35 24.42 8.22
N ALA A 418 20.77 25.35 7.46
CA ALA A 418 19.39 25.26 7.03
C ALA A 418 19.21 25.69 5.57
N LEU A 419 18.24 25.06 4.91
CA LEU A 419 17.67 25.47 3.63
C LEU A 419 16.41 26.26 3.89
N CYS A 420 16.40 27.49 3.37
CA CYS A 420 15.22 28.34 3.36
C CYS A 420 14.87 28.70 1.93
N ARG A 421 13.58 28.66 1.59
CA ARG A 421 13.13 28.95 0.22
C ARG A 421 13.47 30.39 -0.17
N TYR A 422 13.97 30.59 -1.39
CA TYR A 422 14.57 31.85 -1.82
C TYR A 422 13.64 33.07 -1.74
N ASP A 423 12.35 32.89 -2.03
CA ASP A 423 11.35 33.96 -2.07
C ASP A 423 10.70 34.24 -0.71
N LYS A 424 11.14 33.57 0.37
CA LYS A 424 10.51 33.61 1.70
C LYS A 424 11.52 33.89 2.79
N GLU A 425 11.03 34.43 3.89
CA GLU A 425 11.85 34.60 5.08
C GLU A 425 12.17 33.25 5.73
N CYS A 426 13.39 33.13 6.25
CA CYS A 426 13.87 31.93 6.93
C CYS A 426 13.25 31.84 8.33
N ASP A 427 12.15 31.08 8.45
CA ASP A 427 11.39 30.88 9.69
C ASP A 427 11.24 29.37 9.98
N PRO A 428 11.78 28.86 11.11
CA PRO A 428 11.70 27.44 11.44
C PRO A 428 10.28 26.92 11.69
N GLN A 429 9.31 27.78 12.00
CA GLN A 429 7.92 27.36 12.20
C GLN A 429 7.20 27.01 10.89
N LYS A 430 7.82 27.28 9.75
CA LYS A 430 7.25 27.06 8.43
C LYS A 430 7.91 25.87 7.74
N HIS A 431 7.43 24.68 8.10
CA HIS A 431 7.93 23.39 7.64
C HIS A 431 7.92 23.16 6.12
N ASP A 432 7.02 23.83 5.38
CA ASP A 432 6.97 23.68 3.93
C ASP A 432 8.17 24.29 3.21
N TRP A 433 8.95 25.14 3.89
CA TRP A 433 10.04 25.86 3.26
C TRP A 433 11.26 26.14 4.16
N TYR A 434 11.35 25.46 5.31
CA TYR A 434 12.50 25.45 6.22
C TYR A 434 12.93 24.02 6.50
N TYR A 435 14.17 23.69 6.18
CA TYR A 435 14.75 22.37 6.44
C TYR A 435 16.12 22.55 7.08
N ALA A 436 16.44 21.83 8.15
CA ALA A 436 17.68 22.07 8.90
C ALA A 436 18.42 20.79 9.27
N TRP A 437 19.75 20.88 9.18
CA TRP A 437 20.69 19.93 9.75
C TRP A 437 21.08 20.40 11.14
N LYS A 438 20.43 19.85 12.17
CA LYS A 438 20.63 20.23 13.58
C LYS A 438 21.91 19.60 14.15
N SER A 439 22.70 20.39 14.87
CA SER A 439 23.96 19.95 15.52
C SER A 439 23.77 19.04 16.74
N SER A 440 22.60 19.06 17.40
CA SER A 440 22.31 18.24 18.59
C SER A 440 22.31 16.73 18.30
N ASP A 441 22.13 16.33 17.04
CA ASP A 441 22.23 14.94 16.62
C ASP A 441 23.70 14.64 16.29
N ASN A 442 24.54 14.41 17.31
CA ASN A 442 25.98 14.07 17.20
C ASN A 442 26.31 12.93 16.18
N LYS A 443 25.31 12.27 15.59
CA LYS A 443 25.42 11.28 14.52
C LYS A 443 25.40 11.87 13.09
N LYS A 444 24.92 13.12 12.91
CA LYS A 444 24.69 13.75 11.60
C LYS A 444 25.86 14.57 11.05
N PHE A 445 26.88 14.86 11.86
CA PHE A 445 28.11 15.52 11.41
C PHE A 445 29.23 14.49 11.30
N LYS A 446 29.65 14.19 10.08
CA LYS A 446 30.79 13.30 9.79
C LYS A 446 31.94 14.15 9.28
N TYR A 447 33.06 14.10 9.99
CA TYR A 447 34.30 14.75 9.56
C TYR A 447 34.86 14.00 8.36
N LEU A 448 35.25 14.75 7.33
CA LEU A 448 35.88 14.23 6.13
C LEU A 448 37.35 14.65 6.12
N ASP A 449 38.22 13.66 5.96
CA ASP A 449 39.62 13.90 5.64
C ASP A 449 39.69 14.28 4.16
N VAL A 450 39.91 15.57 3.90
CA VAL A 450 40.08 16.08 2.55
C VAL A 450 41.58 16.10 2.25
N SER A 451 42.05 15.11 1.49
CA SER A 451 43.44 15.02 1.08
C SER A 451 43.70 15.85 -0.17
N ASN A 452 44.75 16.66 -0.15
CA ASN A 452 45.33 17.27 -1.34
C ASN A 452 46.42 16.36 -1.96
N GLN A 453 46.73 16.54 -3.24
CA GLN A 453 47.84 15.88 -3.96
C GLN A 453 49.20 16.02 -3.24
N ASN A 454 49.38 17.08 -2.45
CA ASN A 454 50.61 17.35 -1.68
C ASN A 454 50.61 16.77 -0.25
N GLY A 455 49.59 15.98 0.14
CA GLY A 455 49.48 15.38 1.47
C GLY A 455 48.99 16.32 2.59
N ALA A 456 48.67 17.57 2.28
CA ALA A 456 48.00 18.47 3.22
C ALA A 456 46.53 18.03 3.41
N SER A 457 46.15 17.68 4.64
CA SER A 457 44.78 17.37 5.02
C SER A 457 44.03 18.65 5.41
N LEU A 458 42.97 19.00 4.67
CA LEU A 458 41.99 19.98 5.09
C LEU A 458 40.81 19.24 5.73
N GLN A 459 40.12 19.87 6.68
CA GLN A 459 38.93 19.27 7.27
C GLN A 459 37.68 19.79 6.58
N GLY A 460 36.85 18.86 6.12
CA GLY A 460 35.50 19.13 5.64
C GLY A 460 34.45 18.50 6.55
N PHE A 461 33.20 18.92 6.39
CA PHE A 461 32.06 18.40 7.13
C PHE A 461 31.05 17.81 6.15
N SER A 462 30.63 16.57 6.40
CA SER A 462 29.49 15.96 5.71
C SER A 462 28.31 15.90 6.65
N LEU A 463 27.16 16.29 6.12
CA LEU A 463 25.86 16.20 6.75
C LEU A 463 25.08 15.06 6.13
N ASP A 464 24.38 14.30 6.96
CA ASP A 464 23.49 13.23 6.50
C ASP A 464 22.32 13.81 5.67
N TYR A 465 21.61 12.92 4.97
CA TYR A 465 20.55 13.29 4.06
C TYR A 465 19.31 13.76 4.82
N ILE A 466 18.63 14.75 4.26
CA ILE A 466 17.31 15.21 4.71
C ILE A 466 16.34 15.22 3.53
N ASP A 467 15.06 15.00 3.81
CA ASP A 467 14.00 14.98 2.81
C ASP A 467 13.38 16.37 2.64
N VAL A 468 13.44 16.90 1.43
CA VAL A 468 13.10 18.29 1.08
C VAL A 468 12.08 18.30 -0.05
N LYS A 469 11.08 19.19 0.00
CA LYS A 469 10.13 19.37 -1.11
C LYS A 469 10.81 20.10 -2.28
N PRO A 470 10.52 19.75 -3.55
CA PRO A 470 11.03 20.45 -4.73
C PRO A 470 10.79 21.97 -4.66
N GLY A 471 11.82 22.75 -4.98
CA GLY A 471 11.82 24.20 -4.84
C GLY A 471 13.17 24.82 -5.14
N THR A 472 13.22 26.16 -4.98
CA THR A 472 14.48 26.92 -5.03
C THR A 472 14.79 27.38 -3.61
N PHE A 473 15.93 26.95 -3.09
CA PHE A 473 16.37 27.18 -1.72
C PHE A 473 17.70 27.92 -1.71
N ARG A 474 17.93 28.65 -0.62
CA ARG A 474 19.21 29.28 -0.29
C ARG A 474 19.74 28.64 0.99
N LEU A 475 21.05 28.44 1.04
CA LEU A 475 21.73 27.89 2.22
C LEU A 475 21.96 28.97 3.27
N TYR A 476 21.69 28.66 4.53
CA TYR A 476 21.92 29.51 5.68
C TYR A 476 22.76 28.78 6.73
N LEU A 477 23.69 29.51 7.33
CA LEU A 477 24.30 29.16 8.59
C LEU A 477 23.33 29.57 9.71
N VAL A 478 23.05 28.66 10.64
CA VAL A 478 22.09 28.85 11.73
C VAL A 478 22.76 28.62 13.07
N ASN A 479 22.54 29.54 13.99
CA ASN A 479 22.84 29.36 15.41
C ASN A 479 21.54 29.33 16.21
N TYR A 480 21.39 28.29 17.03
CA TYR A 480 20.26 28.12 17.94
C TYR A 480 20.65 28.65 19.33
N MET A 481 19.96 29.67 19.83
CA MET A 481 20.32 30.31 21.11
C MET A 481 20.03 29.44 22.34
N LYS A 482 19.27 28.34 22.17
CA LYS A 482 18.92 27.38 23.22
C LYS A 482 19.13 25.97 22.72
N ASP A 483 19.63 25.09 23.57
CA ASP A 483 19.67 23.65 23.32
C ASP A 483 18.24 23.09 23.29
N TYR A 484 17.72 22.92 22.08
CA TYR A 484 16.44 22.25 21.85
C TYR A 484 16.67 20.75 21.66
N LYS A 485 16.34 19.98 22.70
CA LYS A 485 16.35 18.50 22.68
C LYS A 485 14.97 17.87 22.35
N GLY A 486 14.01 18.66 21.89
CA GLY A 486 12.65 18.21 21.58
C GLY A 486 12.27 18.37 20.10
N ASP A 487 11.23 17.66 19.67
CA ASP A 487 10.60 17.70 18.32
C ASP A 487 9.86 19.01 18.01
N HIS A 488 10.27 20.12 18.63
CA HIS A 488 9.65 21.42 18.44
C HIS A 488 10.55 22.33 17.65
N SER A 489 9.99 22.92 16.61
CA SER A 489 10.71 23.89 15.79
C SER A 489 10.78 25.25 16.49
N PRO A 490 11.99 25.84 16.61
CA PRO A 490 12.21 27.05 17.39
C PRO A 490 11.50 28.25 16.76
N LYS A 491 11.20 29.28 17.57
CA LYS A 491 10.67 30.53 17.03
C LYS A 491 11.75 31.26 16.24
N LYS A 492 11.34 32.07 15.25
CA LYS A 492 12.25 32.97 14.51
C LYS A 492 13.15 33.83 15.41
N SER A 493 12.64 34.28 16.56
CA SER A 493 13.40 35.09 17.53
C SER A 493 14.49 34.31 18.30
N GLU A 494 14.48 32.98 18.23
CA GLU A 494 15.40 32.10 18.97
C GLU A 494 16.53 31.55 18.08
N ILE A 495 16.57 32.00 16.82
CA ILE A 495 17.62 31.66 15.87
C ILE A 495 18.32 32.92 15.34
N GLN A 496 19.61 32.78 15.04
CA GLN A 496 20.33 33.72 14.20
C GLN A 496 20.68 33.01 12.89
N VAL A 497 20.51 33.71 11.77
CA VAL A 497 20.79 33.16 10.44
C VAL A 497 21.73 34.06 9.66
N GLU A 498 22.70 33.47 8.97
CA GLU A 498 23.59 34.14 8.04
C GLU A 498 23.51 33.43 6.68
N PRO A 499 23.16 34.14 5.59
CA PRO A 499 23.00 33.53 4.27
C PRO A 499 24.34 33.25 3.60
N PHE A 500 24.47 32.09 2.96
CA PHE A 500 25.46 31.88 1.90
C PHE A 500 24.88 32.34 0.56
N ASP A 501 25.72 32.84 -0.35
CA ASP A 501 25.31 33.20 -1.71
C ASP A 501 25.32 31.97 -2.64
N VAL A 502 24.60 30.94 -2.20
CA VAL A 502 24.57 29.62 -2.84
C VAL A 502 23.12 29.16 -2.88
N TYR A 503 22.66 28.79 -4.07
CA TYR A 503 21.28 28.42 -4.35
C TYR A 503 21.18 26.96 -4.79
N LEU A 504 20.16 26.28 -4.29
CA LEU A 504 19.78 24.92 -4.67
C LEU A 504 18.47 25.00 -5.44
N GLN A 505 18.45 24.49 -6.67
CA GLN A 505 17.23 24.41 -7.46
C GLN A 505 16.95 22.95 -7.84
N VAL A 506 15.88 22.38 -7.29
CA VAL A 506 15.41 21.03 -7.63
C VAL A 506 13.93 21.10 -7.99
N LYS A 507 13.58 20.72 -9.22
CA LYS A 507 12.20 20.87 -9.75
C LYS A 507 11.36 19.61 -9.61
N ARG A 508 11.99 18.44 -9.54
CA ARG A 508 11.33 17.12 -9.54
C ARG A 508 11.65 16.37 -8.24
N MET A 509 10.85 15.36 -7.93
CA MET A 509 10.90 14.63 -6.66
C MET A 509 11.45 13.21 -6.81
N GLY A 510 11.69 12.55 -5.69
CA GLY A 510 12.18 11.17 -5.62
C GLY A 510 13.65 10.99 -6.01
N GLY A 511 14.33 12.06 -6.43
CA GLY A 511 15.77 12.03 -6.65
C GLY A 511 16.53 12.03 -5.33
N VAL A 512 17.76 11.49 -5.36
CA VAL A 512 18.70 11.60 -4.25
C VAL A 512 19.91 12.38 -4.72
N TYR A 513 20.24 13.46 -4.02
CA TYR A 513 21.24 14.42 -4.45
C TYR A 513 22.36 14.59 -3.42
N ALA A 514 23.58 14.74 -3.92
CA ALA A 514 24.73 15.16 -3.15
C ALA A 514 25.06 16.61 -3.48
N TRP A 515 24.99 17.47 -2.49
CA TRP A 515 25.33 18.87 -2.65
C TRP A 515 26.67 19.16 -2.00
N THR A 516 27.62 19.69 -2.76
CA THR A 516 28.95 20.04 -2.26
C THR A 516 29.17 21.53 -2.40
N VAL A 517 29.58 22.17 -1.30
CA VAL A 517 29.94 23.58 -1.23
C VAL A 517 31.41 23.66 -0.84
N ALA A 518 32.23 24.23 -1.71
CA ALA A 518 33.68 24.31 -1.55
C ALA A 518 34.21 25.66 -2.02
N ASP A 519 35.49 25.96 -1.75
CA ASP A 519 36.19 27.12 -2.29
C ASP A 519 36.96 26.77 -3.59
N ASP A 520 37.04 27.74 -4.50
CA ASP A 520 37.91 27.67 -5.68
C ASP A 520 39.33 28.15 -5.36
N GLN A 521 40.22 28.10 -6.35
CA GLN A 521 41.60 28.60 -6.23
C GLN A 521 41.69 30.10 -5.89
N ASN A 522 40.64 30.87 -6.20
CA ASN A 522 40.53 32.31 -5.97
C ASN A 522 39.78 32.64 -4.66
N GLY A 523 39.36 31.63 -3.90
CA GLY A 523 38.56 31.76 -2.68
C GLY A 523 37.07 32.04 -2.91
N ASN A 524 36.55 31.99 -4.14
CA ASN A 524 35.11 32.05 -4.42
C ASN A 524 34.43 30.75 -4.01
N ILE A 525 33.16 30.85 -3.61
CA ILE A 525 32.38 29.67 -3.23
C ILE A 525 31.84 29.01 -4.50
N ILE A 526 32.22 27.76 -4.73
CA ILE A 526 31.64 26.87 -5.74
C ILE A 526 30.60 25.98 -5.07
N SER A 527 29.48 25.80 -5.76
CA SER A 527 28.43 24.88 -5.37
C SER A 527 28.18 23.89 -6.51
N THR A 528 28.38 22.61 -6.26
CA THR A 528 28.10 21.53 -7.22
C THR A 528 27.01 20.60 -6.68
N LEU A 529 25.95 20.42 -7.48
CA LEU A 529 24.87 19.48 -7.18
C LEU A 529 25.05 18.25 -8.06
N HIS A 530 25.16 17.08 -7.43
CA HIS A 530 25.33 15.82 -8.12
C HIS A 530 24.14 14.90 -7.87
N THR A 531 23.64 14.27 -8.93
CA THR A 531 22.56 13.29 -8.87
C THR A 531 23.15 11.94 -8.52
N ILE A 532 22.72 11.35 -7.40
CA ILE A 532 23.10 9.99 -6.99
C ILE A 532 22.08 8.99 -7.52
N VAL A 533 20.80 9.29 -7.31
CA VAL A 533 19.69 8.48 -7.77
C VAL A 533 18.78 9.36 -8.61
N PRO A 534 18.39 8.92 -9.82
CA PRO A 534 17.53 9.71 -10.68
C PRO A 534 16.16 9.96 -10.05
N GLU A 535 15.60 11.11 -10.39
CA GLU A 535 14.22 11.51 -10.07
C GLU A 535 13.17 10.52 -10.57
N ASN A 536 11.95 10.59 -9.99
CA ASN A 536 10.85 9.74 -10.41
C ASN A 536 10.39 10.14 -11.82
N HIS A 537 10.17 9.13 -12.68
CA HIS A 537 9.77 9.33 -14.07
C HIS A 537 8.28 9.00 -14.30
N MET A 538 7.76 7.97 -13.61
CA MET A 538 6.39 7.50 -13.80
C MET A 538 5.41 8.35 -12.99
N ASN A 539 4.44 8.96 -13.66
CA ASN A 539 3.37 9.71 -12.98
C ASN A 539 2.42 8.78 -12.21
N ILE A 540 2.01 9.19 -11.01
CA ILE A 540 1.11 8.44 -10.11
C ILE A 540 -0.22 8.03 -10.78
N LEU A 541 -0.70 8.80 -11.78
CA LEU A 541 -1.93 8.49 -12.52
C LEU A 541 -1.86 7.17 -13.29
N TRP A 542 -0.67 6.63 -13.56
CA TRP A 542 -0.53 5.31 -14.18
C TRP A 542 -0.99 4.16 -13.29
N GLN A 543 -1.29 4.40 -12.01
CA GLN A 543 -1.99 3.43 -11.15
C GLN A 543 -3.52 3.42 -11.38
N VAL A 544 -4.11 4.40 -12.08
CA VAL A 544 -5.56 4.41 -12.31
C VAL A 544 -6.07 3.13 -13.01
N PRO A 545 -5.40 2.58 -14.04
CA PRO A 545 -5.84 1.34 -14.69
C PRO A 545 -5.95 0.13 -13.75
N GLN A 546 -4.99 -0.09 -12.84
CA GLN A 546 -5.08 -1.19 -11.87
C GLN A 546 -6.21 -0.95 -10.86
N TYR A 547 -6.40 0.28 -10.37
CA TYR A 547 -7.54 0.61 -9.50
C TYR A 547 -8.88 0.38 -10.22
N PHE A 548 -8.99 0.80 -11.48
CA PHE A 548 -10.18 0.56 -12.29
C PHE A 548 -10.53 -0.93 -12.40
N VAL A 549 -9.54 -1.77 -12.69
CA VAL A 549 -9.76 -3.22 -12.87
C VAL A 549 -10.05 -3.91 -11.54
N ILE A 550 -9.34 -3.59 -10.45
CA ILE A 550 -9.61 -4.20 -9.14
C ILE A 550 -10.98 -3.79 -8.57
N THR A 551 -11.44 -2.55 -8.81
CA THR A 551 -12.78 -2.15 -8.38
C THR A 551 -13.88 -2.91 -9.13
N ALA A 552 -13.69 -3.13 -10.44
CA ALA A 552 -14.60 -3.99 -11.21
C ALA A 552 -14.58 -5.44 -10.68
N ALA A 553 -13.40 -5.94 -10.32
CA ALA A 553 -13.23 -7.26 -9.69
C ALA A 553 -13.97 -7.34 -8.35
N GLU A 554 -13.89 -6.30 -7.51
CA GLU A 554 -14.58 -6.22 -6.21
C GLU A 554 -16.10 -6.33 -6.36
N ILE A 555 -16.70 -5.61 -7.31
CA ILE A 555 -18.15 -5.65 -7.51
C ILE A 555 -18.62 -7.06 -7.93
N LEU A 556 -17.89 -7.68 -8.85
CA LEU A 556 -18.19 -9.01 -9.35
C LEU A 556 -17.91 -10.12 -8.33
N PHE A 557 -16.90 -9.94 -7.48
CA PHE A 557 -16.48 -10.96 -6.51
C PHE A 557 -17.09 -10.76 -5.13
N SER A 558 -16.87 -9.60 -4.50
CA SER A 558 -17.21 -9.33 -3.11
C SER A 558 -18.71 -9.09 -2.92
N ILE A 559 -19.29 -8.13 -3.65
CA ILE A 559 -20.72 -7.80 -3.53
C ILE A 559 -21.58 -9.02 -3.91
N THR A 560 -21.27 -9.63 -5.05
CA THR A 560 -21.98 -10.82 -5.52
C THR A 560 -21.76 -12.03 -4.61
N GLY A 561 -20.55 -12.21 -4.07
CA GLY A 561 -20.25 -13.31 -3.15
C GLY A 561 -21.01 -13.19 -1.83
N LEU A 562 -21.18 -11.98 -1.31
CA LEU A 562 -22.00 -11.72 -0.13
C LEU A 562 -23.49 -12.01 -0.41
N GLU A 563 -24.00 -11.58 -1.57
CA GLU A 563 -25.37 -11.88 -2.03
C GLU A 563 -25.60 -13.39 -2.20
N PHE A 564 -24.65 -14.09 -2.81
CA PHE A 564 -24.66 -15.55 -2.96
C PHE A 564 -24.71 -16.24 -1.59
N ALA A 565 -23.81 -15.88 -0.69
CA ALA A 565 -23.73 -16.46 0.64
C ALA A 565 -25.03 -16.24 1.44
N TYR A 566 -25.69 -15.10 1.24
CA TYR A 566 -26.94 -14.76 1.90
C TYR A 566 -28.18 -15.44 1.30
N SER A 567 -28.22 -15.60 -0.03
CA SER A 567 -29.38 -16.14 -0.76
C SER A 567 -29.49 -17.67 -0.68
N GLN A 568 -28.37 -18.37 -0.56
CA GLN A 568 -28.33 -19.84 -0.63
C GLN A 568 -28.69 -20.54 0.69
N LEU A 569 -29.01 -19.80 1.76
CA LEU A 569 -29.12 -20.36 3.11
C LEU A 569 -30.41 -19.98 3.82
N ALA A 570 -30.83 -20.87 4.73
CA ALA A 570 -32.01 -20.69 5.55
C ALA A 570 -31.92 -19.42 6.42
N PRO A 571 -33.04 -18.72 6.70
CA PRO A 571 -33.05 -17.48 7.47
C PRO A 571 -32.38 -17.56 8.85
N SER A 572 -32.37 -18.75 9.47
CA SER A 572 -31.73 -19.01 10.75
C SER A 572 -30.20 -19.02 10.70
N LEU A 573 -29.58 -19.31 9.54
CA LEU A 573 -28.12 -19.46 9.38
C LEU A 573 -27.44 -18.23 8.76
N LYS A 574 -28.21 -17.23 8.29
CA LYS A 574 -27.68 -16.06 7.59
C LYS A 574 -26.59 -15.31 8.36
N ALA A 575 -26.78 -15.10 9.67
CA ALA A 575 -25.81 -14.39 10.51
C ALA A 575 -24.48 -15.17 10.65
N LEU A 576 -24.54 -16.50 10.74
CA LEU A 576 -23.34 -17.35 10.81
C LEU A 576 -22.54 -17.24 9.51
N VAL A 577 -23.20 -17.13 8.37
CA VAL A 577 -22.52 -17.08 7.07
C VAL A 577 -21.92 -15.73 6.78
N SER A 578 -22.57 -14.64 7.18
CA SER A 578 -21.94 -13.33 7.18
C SER A 578 -20.69 -13.32 8.07
N ALA A 579 -20.71 -14.01 9.21
CA ALA A 579 -19.52 -14.14 10.07
C ALA A 579 -18.42 -14.99 9.41
N MET A 580 -18.78 -16.09 8.73
CA MET A 580 -17.83 -16.89 7.95
C MET A 580 -17.22 -16.11 6.78
N TRP A 581 -18.01 -15.26 6.12
CA TRP A 581 -17.51 -14.37 5.08
C TRP A 581 -16.46 -13.40 5.64
N LEU A 582 -16.73 -12.73 6.76
CA LEU A 582 -15.74 -11.85 7.41
C LEU A 582 -14.50 -12.62 7.89
N LEU A 583 -14.65 -13.88 8.27
CA LEU A 583 -13.52 -14.75 8.60
C LEU A 583 -12.61 -14.98 7.39
N THR A 584 -13.18 -15.13 6.18
CA THR A 584 -12.35 -15.27 4.97
C THR A 584 -11.48 -14.05 4.72
N GLN A 585 -12.01 -12.84 4.98
CA GLN A 585 -11.23 -11.60 4.89
C GLN A 585 -10.09 -11.58 5.92
N ALA A 586 -10.39 -11.91 7.19
CA ALA A 586 -9.36 -11.97 8.23
C ALA A 586 -8.25 -12.97 7.92
N VAL A 587 -8.57 -14.12 7.29
CA VAL A 587 -7.57 -15.07 6.83
C VAL A 587 -6.75 -14.49 5.68
N GLY A 588 -7.39 -13.77 4.75
CA GLY A 588 -6.71 -13.08 3.65
C GLY A 588 -5.69 -12.05 4.15
N ASP A 589 -6.08 -11.21 5.10
CA ASP A 589 -5.22 -10.23 5.76
C ASP A 589 -4.05 -10.90 6.51
N ALA A 590 -4.30 -12.03 7.17
CA ALA A 590 -3.25 -12.78 7.86
C ALA A 590 -2.20 -13.35 6.90
N ILE A 591 -2.60 -13.76 5.69
CA ILE A 591 -1.66 -14.21 4.65
C ILE A 591 -0.72 -13.08 4.25
N ILE A 592 -1.22 -11.84 4.12
CA ILE A 592 -0.39 -10.66 3.79
C ILE A 592 0.70 -10.48 4.84
N ILE A 593 0.32 -10.47 6.13
CA ILE A 593 1.27 -10.28 7.25
C ILE A 593 2.36 -11.36 7.25
N ILE A 594 1.98 -12.62 7.01
CA ILE A 594 2.95 -13.74 6.96
C ILE A 594 3.90 -13.58 5.78
N MET A 595 3.40 -13.17 4.61
CA MET A 595 4.24 -12.96 3.43
C MET A 595 5.23 -11.81 3.64
N ASP A 596 4.79 -10.72 4.26
CA ASP A 596 5.63 -9.55 4.56
C ASP A 596 6.77 -9.88 5.56
N GLU A 597 6.49 -10.72 6.57
CA GLU A 597 7.50 -11.12 7.57
C GLU A 597 8.55 -12.10 7.01
N LEU A 598 8.18 -12.90 6.00
CA LEU A 598 9.08 -13.91 5.41
C LEU A 598 10.09 -13.31 4.42
N ASP A 599 9.95 -12.03 4.04
CA ASP A 599 10.81 -11.29 3.10
C ASP A 599 11.18 -12.12 1.85
N LEU A 600 10.19 -12.79 1.26
CA LEU A 600 10.39 -13.77 0.19
C LEU A 600 10.83 -13.16 -1.14
N PHE A 601 10.61 -11.86 -1.33
CA PHE A 601 10.81 -11.19 -2.62
C PHE A 601 11.56 -9.86 -2.45
N ASP A 602 12.76 -9.78 -3.03
CA ASP A 602 13.54 -8.54 -3.08
C ASP A 602 12.90 -7.47 -3.99
N ASN A 603 11.98 -7.86 -4.88
CA ASN A 603 11.40 -6.99 -5.90
C ASN A 603 9.87 -7.06 -5.91
N LEU A 604 9.25 -5.89 -5.71
CA LEU A 604 7.80 -5.71 -5.71
C LEU A 604 7.13 -6.12 -7.04
N ALA A 605 7.83 -6.04 -8.18
CA ALA A 605 7.28 -6.51 -9.46
C ALA A 605 7.13 -8.04 -9.46
N THR A 606 8.15 -8.76 -9.00
CA THR A 606 8.14 -10.22 -8.88
C THR A 606 7.07 -10.68 -7.90
N GLU A 607 6.93 -9.97 -6.79
CA GLU A 607 5.86 -10.20 -5.81
C GLU A 607 4.47 -10.08 -6.46
N ASN A 608 4.19 -8.98 -7.18
CA ASN A 608 2.91 -8.76 -7.87
C ASN A 608 2.60 -9.85 -8.92
N PHE A 609 3.58 -10.25 -9.73
CA PHE A 609 3.39 -11.34 -10.69
C PHE A 609 3.14 -12.69 -10.01
N THR A 610 3.76 -12.93 -8.86
CA THR A 610 3.54 -14.15 -8.07
C THR A 610 2.14 -14.19 -7.49
N TYR A 611 1.65 -13.08 -6.94
CA TYR A 611 0.26 -12.96 -6.50
C TYR A 611 -0.73 -13.17 -7.66
N ALA A 612 -0.46 -12.61 -8.84
CA ALA A 612 -1.28 -12.86 -10.03
C ALA A 612 -1.32 -14.35 -10.41
N GLY A 613 -0.17 -15.03 -10.38
CA GLY A 613 -0.06 -16.45 -10.69
C GLY A 613 -0.80 -17.35 -9.70
N ILE A 614 -0.63 -17.10 -8.39
CA ILE A 614 -1.35 -17.84 -7.34
C ILE A 614 -2.86 -17.61 -7.48
N MET A 615 -3.28 -16.35 -7.65
CA MET A 615 -4.70 -16.04 -7.80
C MET A 615 -5.30 -16.70 -9.04
N PHE A 616 -4.57 -16.79 -10.16
CA PHE A 616 -5.04 -17.50 -11.35
C PHE A 616 -5.35 -18.97 -11.05
N VAL A 617 -4.47 -19.66 -10.33
CA VAL A 617 -4.70 -21.06 -9.91
C VAL A 617 -5.91 -21.16 -8.97
N VAL A 618 -6.03 -20.25 -8.00
CA VAL A 618 -7.13 -20.23 -7.04
C VAL A 618 -8.48 -19.99 -7.72
N VAL A 619 -8.53 -19.05 -8.67
CA VAL A 619 -9.74 -18.75 -9.45
C VAL A 619 -10.09 -19.92 -10.35
N PHE A 620 -9.11 -20.60 -10.92
CA PHE A 620 -9.33 -21.83 -11.68
C PHE A 620 -9.92 -22.94 -10.81
N ILE A 621 -9.42 -23.13 -9.58
CA ILE A 621 -10.02 -24.05 -8.60
C ILE A 621 -11.45 -23.64 -8.26
N LEU A 622 -11.72 -22.35 -8.02
CA LEU A 622 -13.06 -21.84 -7.76
C LEU A 622 -14.00 -22.11 -8.95
N MET A 623 -13.51 -21.94 -10.17
CA MET A 623 -14.26 -22.26 -11.40
C MET A 623 -14.60 -23.75 -11.47
N LEU A 624 -13.64 -24.64 -11.21
CA LEU A 624 -13.89 -26.08 -11.16
C LEU A 624 -14.90 -26.46 -10.07
N LEU A 625 -14.77 -25.90 -8.86
CA LEU A 625 -15.73 -26.10 -7.77
C LEU A 625 -17.13 -25.60 -8.15
N SER A 626 -17.22 -24.48 -8.87
CA SER A 626 -18.50 -23.93 -9.30
C SER A 626 -19.21 -24.81 -10.35
N ILE A 627 -18.46 -25.51 -11.20
CA ILE A 627 -19.00 -26.35 -12.27
C ILE A 627 -19.31 -27.77 -11.78
N PHE A 628 -18.40 -28.38 -11.02
CA PHE A 628 -18.47 -29.80 -10.69
C PHE A 628 -19.03 -30.09 -9.29
N TYR A 629 -18.97 -29.14 -8.36
CA TYR A 629 -19.32 -29.37 -6.96
C TYR A 629 -20.59 -28.64 -6.52
N TYR A 630 -20.89 -27.48 -7.09
CA TYR A 630 -22.03 -26.68 -6.65
C TYR A 630 -23.28 -26.86 -7.50
N GLU A 631 -24.37 -27.16 -6.82
CA GLU A 631 -25.71 -27.18 -7.38
C GLU A 631 -26.52 -26.06 -6.70
N TYR A 632 -27.10 -25.18 -7.52
CA TYR A 632 -27.88 -24.05 -7.04
C TYR A 632 -29.20 -24.52 -6.43
N LYS A 633 -29.59 -23.89 -5.32
CA LYS A 633 -30.95 -24.04 -4.80
C LYS A 633 -31.90 -23.12 -5.57
N GLU A 634 -32.88 -23.70 -6.26
CA GLU A 634 -33.95 -22.93 -6.88
C GLU A 634 -34.88 -22.35 -5.79
N ILE A 635 -35.08 -21.03 -5.80
CA ILE A 635 -36.06 -20.37 -4.95
C ILE A 635 -37.40 -20.49 -5.67
N LYS A 636 -38.26 -21.42 -5.26
CA LYS A 636 -39.64 -21.49 -5.78
C LYS A 636 -40.39 -20.20 -5.38
N PRO A 637 -41.00 -19.47 -6.33
CA PRO A 637 -41.79 -18.28 -6.04
C PRO A 637 -43.18 -18.71 -5.57
N ASN A 638 -43.26 -19.26 -4.37
CA ASN A 638 -44.43 -19.40 -3.50
C ASN A 638 -44.02 -20.37 -2.39
N GLY A 639 -44.46 -20.10 -1.16
CA GLY A 639 -44.12 -20.86 0.05
C GLY A 639 -44.69 -22.28 0.12
N GLU A 640 -44.55 -23.06 -0.94
CA GLU A 640 -44.77 -24.51 -0.94
C GLU A 640 -43.44 -25.19 -0.61
N ASP A 641 -43.18 -25.32 0.70
CA ASP A 641 -42.12 -26.15 1.27
C ASP A 641 -42.41 -27.62 0.93
N ASP A 642 -41.70 -28.19 -0.07
CA ASP A 642 -41.59 -29.64 -0.37
C ASP A 642 -42.76 -30.47 0.19
N ASP A 643 -43.98 -30.21 -0.29
CA ASP A 643 -45.13 -31.08 -0.12
C ASP A 643 -45.12 -32.05 -1.32
N GLU A 644 -45.13 -33.34 -1.01
CA GLU A 644 -45.08 -34.49 -1.93
C GLU A 644 -43.70 -34.85 -2.50
N GLU A 645 -42.97 -35.70 -1.75
CA GLU A 645 -42.51 -36.99 -2.29
C GLU A 645 -41.94 -37.87 -1.16
N ILE A 646 -42.60 -39.03 -0.95
CA ILE A 646 -42.06 -40.39 -0.80
C ILE A 646 -43.17 -41.24 -0.13
N GLU A 647 -44.02 -41.86 -0.95
CA GLU A 647 -44.51 -43.22 -0.69
C GLU A 647 -43.72 -44.16 -1.62
N GLU A 648 -43.06 -45.16 -1.07
CA GLU A 648 -42.31 -46.16 -1.82
C GLU A 648 -43.21 -47.30 -2.33
N SER A 649 -43.13 -47.52 -3.65
CA SER A 649 -43.28 -48.77 -4.42
C SER A 649 -44.66 -49.45 -4.57
N ASN A 650 -45.15 -49.51 -5.81
CA ASN A 650 -45.13 -50.73 -6.65
C ASN A 650 -45.93 -50.54 -7.95
N GLY A 651 -45.42 -51.07 -9.07
CA GLY A 651 -46.27 -51.56 -10.17
C GLY A 651 -46.27 -50.78 -11.49
N GLU A 652 -45.53 -51.35 -12.45
CA GLU A 652 -45.86 -51.45 -13.88
C GLU A 652 -45.70 -50.30 -14.88
N ARG A 653 -45.22 -50.72 -16.05
CA ARG A 653 -44.94 -49.99 -17.29
C ARG A 653 -46.19 -49.29 -17.84
N ASN A 654 -46.02 -48.10 -18.40
CA ASN A 654 -46.18 -47.82 -19.84
C ASN A 654 -45.82 -46.37 -20.15
N GLY A 655 -45.16 -46.15 -21.29
CA GLY A 655 -44.70 -44.82 -21.71
C GLY A 655 -45.81 -43.95 -22.29
N PHE A 656 -45.64 -42.64 -22.21
CA PHE A 656 -46.26 -41.70 -23.15
C PHE A 656 -45.58 -40.33 -23.20
N SER A 657 -45.80 -39.66 -24.33
CA SER A 657 -45.15 -38.53 -24.96
C SER A 657 -45.03 -37.20 -24.20
N MET A 658 -43.96 -36.49 -24.57
CA MET A 658 -43.77 -35.03 -24.59
C MET A 658 -44.99 -34.27 -25.11
N THR A 659 -45.37 -33.17 -24.43
CA THR A 659 -46.04 -32.02 -25.04
C THR A 659 -45.70 -30.73 -24.28
N LEU A 660 -45.05 -29.80 -24.99
CA LEU A 660 -44.95 -28.38 -24.66
C LEU A 660 -46.34 -27.75 -24.68
N GLN A 661 -46.69 -26.94 -23.68
CA GLN A 661 -47.72 -25.91 -23.84
C GLN A 661 -47.26 -24.58 -23.25
N ASN A 662 -47.32 -23.58 -24.13
CA ASN A 662 -47.13 -22.16 -23.90
C ASN A 662 -48.06 -21.62 -22.82
N GLY A 663 -47.53 -20.75 -21.97
CA GLY A 663 -48.29 -19.86 -21.11
C GLY A 663 -47.55 -18.55 -20.95
N GLY A 664 -47.57 -17.71 -21.98
CA GLY A 664 -47.20 -16.31 -21.84
C GLY A 664 -48.34 -15.54 -21.20
N PHE A 665 -48.04 -14.65 -20.26
CA PHE A 665 -48.86 -13.49 -19.97
C PHE A 665 -47.97 -12.30 -19.62
N HIS A 666 -48.13 -11.25 -20.43
CA HIS A 666 -47.72 -9.87 -20.18
C HIS A 666 -48.48 -9.28 -19.00
N ASP A 667 -47.87 -8.25 -18.40
CA ASP A 667 -48.46 -7.01 -17.82
C ASP A 667 -47.36 -6.48 -16.86
N ASP A 668 -46.44 -5.58 -17.22
CA ASP A 668 -46.56 -4.33 -17.98
C ASP A 668 -47.63 -3.36 -17.44
N GLU A 669 -47.70 -3.21 -16.10
CA GLU A 669 -48.36 -2.03 -15.51
C GLU A 669 -47.93 -1.74 -14.05
N LEU A 670 -46.65 -1.38 -13.80
CA LEU A 670 -46.27 -0.73 -12.53
C LEU A 670 -44.96 0.08 -12.56
N LEU A 671 -44.61 0.67 -13.72
CA LEU A 671 -43.48 1.59 -13.90
C LEU A 671 -43.91 3.01 -14.30
N THR A 672 -45.16 3.37 -14.02
CA THR A 672 -45.71 4.72 -14.20
C THR A 672 -46.36 5.18 -12.90
N LYS A 673 -45.53 5.38 -11.86
CA LYS A 673 -45.68 6.41 -10.81
C LYS A 673 -44.55 6.26 -9.78
N LEU A 674 -43.66 7.27 -9.80
CA LEU A 674 -42.58 7.62 -8.87
C LEU A 674 -41.23 6.93 -9.09
#